data_AF-A0A7S3L3M3-F1
#
_entry.id   AF-A0A7S3L3M3-F1
#
_cell.length_a   1.000
_cell.length_b   1.000
_cell.length_c   1.000
_cell.angle_alpha   90.00
_cell.angle_beta   90.00
_cell.angle_gamma   90.00
#
_symmetry.space_group_name_H-M   'P 1'
#
loop_
_entity.id
_entity.type
_entity.pdbx_description
1 polymer ?
#
loop_
_entity_poly.entity_id
_entity_poly.type
_entity_poly.pdbx_seq_one_letter_code
_entity_poly.pdbx_strand_id
1 'polypeptide(L)'
;MPPLLSSCPKVGQRAPFAFSLLRLPTMVWYHSTPIVWWCRDNVTYMIDMRRDSRDSICCDVASNATDLPRSSPLSILSNKPPTTTTRHYVTVTRDLFLHKVSAFWCCVNQFVAGSFVMSTTALLSWTTTVVRGFRSVTASSRGALSSTCRAMSTTAEPSAASSTSTTTNAFLQQDDLPKFAKLDPSELTPAVETLLKQLQQDFAQLEKELQDKVSSNDGDIDFDDVVPTVERMQFPLGYTWGVAGHLNGVQNGPILREQYEANQPKIVQAMSAFSQSQALYQALQTVQQKLEADHDASTDFQVMQKRRAVENSLRGMTLGGVGLQGADKERFNEIKMRLAALSTSFSNNVLDETKAFALTIDDPAIVQGVPDSAKAMWANAHLMHLQAEKGADDIPKTMDPNVGPWRITGDMPSYIAVMSHLPDRNVRQKVYMHKIQTASEVNPEKNNVPAIYEILQLKQEMATMLGFENYAALSLASKMAPSVEAVTELTDLIAAKAIPAAKAELEEITAFAKEKGGEEYAKLDKLEPWDITYWSERLKESKFDLTEEETRPYFALPAVLDGMFSLVERIFNIQVTAADGETEVWNDDVRFFKVTDAASGKHIASFYLDPYSRPADKRGGAWMDVCIGKSSAVNRDVAVAYLTCNGSPPVGDTPSLMTFREVETLFHEFGHGLQHMLTEATVGDVAGINGVEWDAVELPSQFMENWCYDKPTVYGFAKHYKTGEPMPEKMFQKLCDQKTYGAGMMSCRQLYFGQLDMELHSKYDPKSAEKEGGETIWDVQKRVASKYIPHSMPLPEDRFLCSFQHIFAGGYAAGYYSYKWAEVMSADAFAAFEEAGLDDEEKVKQVGKTFRETVLSLGGGVPPMEVFKRFRGREPSPDALLRHTGLA
;
A
#
# COMPACT_ATOMS: atom_id res chain seq x y z
N MET A 1 32.71 14.73 -36.20
CA MET A 1 33.99 14.39 -36.90
C MET A 1 35.00 13.90 -35.85
N PRO A 2 35.99 13.06 -36.21
CA PRO A 2 36.14 11.74 -35.56
C PRO A 2 37.64 11.34 -35.32
N PRO A 3 38.11 10.08 -35.50
CA PRO A 3 37.84 8.77 -34.85
C PRO A 3 39.12 8.01 -34.36
N LEU A 4 39.00 6.66 -34.19
CA LEU A 4 40.01 5.57 -34.38
C LEU A 4 40.68 5.00 -33.09
N LEU A 5 41.01 3.68 -32.95
CA LEU A 5 40.73 2.46 -33.76
C LEU A 5 41.03 1.14 -33.00
N SER A 6 40.36 0.04 -33.38
CA SER A 6 40.87 -1.38 -33.40
C SER A 6 41.27 -2.09 -32.08
N SER A 7 41.28 -3.43 -31.95
CA SER A 7 40.69 -4.56 -32.72
C SER A 7 40.73 -5.85 -31.86
N CYS A 8 40.05 -6.93 -32.32
CA CYS A 8 40.08 -8.28 -31.73
C CYS A 8 40.40 -9.32 -32.83
N PRO A 9 41.08 -10.45 -32.52
CA PRO A 9 40.43 -11.74 -32.79
C PRO A 9 40.81 -12.93 -31.86
N LYS A 10 39.78 -13.51 -31.23
CA LYS A 10 39.39 -14.94 -31.17
C LYS A 10 40.43 -16.11 -31.08
N VAL A 11 40.24 -16.91 -30.01
CA VAL A 11 40.07 -18.40 -29.96
C VAL A 11 41.29 -19.35 -30.12
N GLY A 12 41.47 -20.27 -29.14
CA GLY A 12 42.30 -21.49 -29.33
C GLY A 12 42.52 -22.44 -28.12
N GLN A 13 41.69 -23.49 -28.00
CA GLN A 13 41.96 -24.84 -27.43
C GLN A 13 42.34 -25.09 -25.94
N ARG A 14 41.39 -25.76 -25.24
CA ARG A 14 41.47 -27.00 -24.41
C ARG A 14 42.48 -27.18 -23.23
N ALA A 15 41.84 -27.41 -22.07
CA ALA A 15 42.18 -28.19 -20.86
C ALA A 15 43.09 -29.46 -21.04
N PRO A 16 43.67 -30.06 -19.97
CA PRO A 16 43.21 -29.99 -18.57
C PRO A 16 44.26 -29.88 -17.44
N PHE A 17 43.78 -29.53 -16.24
CA PHE A 17 44.14 -30.21 -14.98
C PHE A 17 43.04 -29.97 -13.94
N ALA A 18 42.79 -30.92 -13.04
CA ALA A 18 41.76 -30.85 -12.01
C ALA A 18 42.37 -30.93 -10.62
N PHE A 19 41.86 -30.12 -9.68
CA PHE A 19 42.01 -30.38 -8.25
C PHE A 19 40.75 -29.96 -7.49
N SER A 20 40.42 -30.71 -6.44
CA SER A 20 39.19 -30.57 -5.65
C SER A 20 39.08 -29.20 -4.97
N LEU A 21 37.88 -28.62 -5.01
CA LEU A 21 37.45 -27.58 -4.08
C LEU A 21 35.98 -27.80 -3.70
N LEU A 22 35.75 -28.18 -2.44
CA LEU A 22 34.43 -28.10 -1.81
C LEU A 22 34.08 -26.64 -1.57
N ARG A 23 33.09 -26.11 -2.32
CA ARG A 23 32.33 -24.91 -1.94
C ARG A 23 30.86 -25.08 -2.30
N LEU A 24 30.01 -24.98 -1.28
CA LEU A 24 28.57 -24.76 -1.42
C LEU A 24 28.34 -23.28 -1.78
N PRO A 25 27.36 -22.99 -2.65
CA PRO A 25 26.75 -21.67 -2.74
C PRO A 25 25.22 -21.78 -2.60
N THR A 26 24.73 -21.68 -1.37
CA THR A 26 23.32 -21.38 -1.06
C THR A 26 23.14 -19.85 -1.00
N MET A 27 22.47 -19.22 -1.97
CA MET A 27 22.02 -17.82 -1.92
C MET A 27 20.91 -17.58 -2.95
N VAL A 28 19.84 -16.89 -2.53
CA VAL A 28 18.48 -17.07 -3.11
C VAL A 28 17.48 -16.02 -2.55
N TRP A 29 16.63 -15.33 -3.34
CA TRP A 29 15.62 -14.33 -2.88
C TRP A 29 14.40 -14.02 -3.84
N TYR A 30 13.26 -13.56 -3.27
CA TYR A 30 11.89 -13.46 -3.87
C TYR A 30 11.07 -12.17 -3.56
N HIS A 31 9.99 -11.89 -4.33
CA HIS A 31 9.04 -10.78 -4.07
C HIS A 31 7.56 -11.02 -4.50
N SER A 32 6.69 -10.13 -4.04
CA SER A 32 5.23 -10.25 -3.90
C SER A 32 4.38 -9.88 -5.12
N THR A 33 3.53 -10.82 -5.56
CA THR A 33 2.07 -10.65 -5.81
C THR A 33 1.46 -11.94 -6.37
N PRO A 34 0.18 -12.25 -6.13
CA PRO A 34 -0.44 -13.47 -6.64
C PRO A 34 -0.72 -13.41 -8.15
N ILE A 35 -0.82 -14.61 -8.70
CA ILE A 35 -0.49 -14.90 -10.09
C ILE A 35 -1.72 -14.84 -11.03
N VAL A 36 -1.50 -14.28 -12.23
CA VAL A 36 -2.52 -14.06 -13.26
C VAL A 36 -1.85 -14.32 -14.64
N TRP A 37 -2.08 -15.50 -15.22
CA TRP A 37 -1.49 -15.97 -16.49
C TRP A 37 -2.52 -16.08 -17.60
N TRP A 38 -2.11 -16.32 -18.86
CA TRP A 38 -3.00 -16.21 -20.03
C TRP A 38 -2.41 -16.91 -21.27
N CYS A 39 -3.15 -17.31 -22.32
CA CYS A 39 -2.47 -17.76 -23.56
C CYS A 39 -3.28 -17.77 -24.87
N ARG A 40 -2.84 -16.99 -25.88
CA ARG A 40 -3.07 -17.10 -27.36
C ARG A 40 -4.51 -17.23 -27.92
N ASP A 41 -4.82 -16.74 -29.13
CA ASP A 41 -4.06 -16.81 -30.40
C ASP A 41 -4.48 -15.67 -31.39
N ASN A 42 -3.84 -15.33 -32.54
CA ASN A 42 -2.66 -15.83 -33.28
C ASN A 42 -1.96 -14.65 -34.03
N VAL A 43 -1.36 -14.87 -35.21
CA VAL A 43 -0.63 -13.92 -36.08
C VAL A 43 -1.01 -14.12 -37.56
N THR A 44 -1.09 -13.04 -38.34
CA THR A 44 -1.12 -13.09 -39.82
C THR A 44 -0.18 -12.04 -40.42
N TYR A 45 0.70 -12.45 -41.34
CA TYR A 45 1.53 -11.54 -42.15
C TYR A 45 0.73 -10.89 -43.28
N MET A 46 1.06 -9.64 -43.65
CA MET A 46 0.85 -9.14 -45.00
C MET A 46 2.19 -8.73 -45.62
N ILE A 47 2.47 -9.29 -46.80
CA ILE A 47 3.49 -8.82 -47.74
C ILE A 47 2.76 -8.56 -49.07
N ASP A 48 2.89 -7.35 -49.61
CA ASP A 48 2.34 -6.99 -50.92
C ASP A 48 3.13 -7.70 -52.03
N MET A 49 2.46 -8.52 -52.83
CA MET A 49 2.80 -8.70 -54.24
C MET A 49 1.54 -8.84 -55.11
N ARG A 50 1.66 -8.32 -56.34
CA ARG A 50 0.57 -8.11 -57.28
C ARG A 50 0.35 -9.29 -58.22
N ARG A 51 -0.80 -9.20 -58.91
CA ARG A 51 -1.04 -9.46 -60.35
C ARG A 51 -1.63 -10.80 -60.81
N ASP A 52 -2.61 -10.60 -61.70
CA ASP A 52 -2.88 -11.35 -62.93
C ASP A 52 -3.12 -12.89 -62.88
N SER A 53 -4.42 -13.22 -62.76
CA SER A 53 -5.22 -13.67 -63.92
C SER A 53 -5.74 -15.12 -63.99
N ARG A 54 -7.00 -15.19 -64.46
CA ARG A 54 -7.60 -16.18 -65.37
C ARG A 54 -8.05 -17.58 -64.88
N ASP A 55 -9.28 -17.86 -65.30
CA ASP A 55 -9.84 -19.13 -65.80
C ASP A 55 -9.95 -20.34 -64.83
N SER A 56 -11.00 -21.17 -64.86
CA SER A 56 -12.37 -21.10 -65.46
C SER A 56 -13.19 -22.35 -65.04
N ILE A 57 -14.49 -22.44 -65.41
CA ILE A 57 -15.27 -23.70 -65.59
C ILE A 57 -15.62 -24.49 -64.30
N CYS A 58 -16.85 -24.98 -64.04
CA CYS A 58 -18.17 -24.81 -64.69
C CYS A 58 -19.35 -25.30 -63.81
N CYS A 59 -20.57 -25.01 -64.27
CA CYS A 59 -21.84 -25.72 -64.03
C CYS A 59 -22.55 -25.60 -62.64
N ASP A 60 -23.89 -25.47 -62.55
CA ASP A 60 -24.88 -24.97 -63.53
C ASP A 60 -26.29 -24.73 -62.90
N VAL A 61 -27.24 -24.24 -63.72
CA VAL A 61 -28.73 -24.25 -63.54
C VAL A 61 -29.39 -23.15 -62.65
N ALA A 62 -29.80 -22.05 -63.32
CA ALA A 62 -31.15 -21.43 -63.32
C ALA A 62 -31.81 -20.84 -62.02
N SER A 63 -32.60 -19.75 -62.07
CA SER A 63 -32.89 -18.77 -63.15
C SER A 63 -33.67 -17.52 -62.67
N ASN A 64 -33.50 -16.39 -63.41
CA ASN A 64 -34.43 -15.22 -63.54
C ASN A 64 -34.70 -14.33 -62.28
N ALA A 65 -35.21 -13.10 -62.33
CA ALA A 65 -35.23 -11.93 -63.26
C ALA A 65 -36.06 -10.79 -62.57
N THR A 66 -35.98 -9.47 -62.84
CA THR A 66 -35.18 -8.60 -63.74
C THR A 66 -35.16 -7.14 -63.23
N ASP A 67 -34.24 -6.33 -63.78
CA ASP A 67 -34.32 -4.87 -64.05
C ASP A 67 -34.38 -3.76 -62.95
N LEU A 68 -33.75 -2.65 -63.35
CA LEU A 68 -33.72 -1.28 -62.79
C LEU A 68 -34.98 -0.49 -63.26
N PRO A 69 -35.36 0.71 -62.70
CA PRO A 69 -34.44 1.83 -62.47
C PRO A 69 -34.75 2.87 -61.36
N ARG A 70 -33.85 3.86 -61.31
CA ARG A 70 -33.83 5.12 -60.54
C ARG A 70 -35.19 5.85 -60.40
N SER A 71 -35.46 6.41 -59.22
CA SER A 71 -35.60 7.88 -59.02
C SER A 71 -35.73 8.29 -57.54
N SER A 72 -35.34 9.52 -57.24
CA SER A 72 -35.44 10.23 -55.94
C SER A 72 -36.59 11.28 -56.02
N PRO A 73 -36.79 12.24 -55.07
CA PRO A 73 -36.18 12.48 -53.74
C PRO A 73 -37.22 12.95 -52.65
N LEU A 74 -36.73 13.54 -51.53
CA LEU A 74 -37.43 14.46 -50.59
C LEU A 74 -38.55 13.89 -49.67
N SER A 75 -38.94 14.49 -48.53
CA SER A 75 -38.21 15.26 -47.48
C SER A 75 -39.13 15.67 -46.30
N ILE A 76 -38.55 15.87 -45.10
CA ILE A 76 -38.96 16.85 -44.06
C ILE A 76 -40.21 16.57 -43.15
N LEU A 77 -39.89 16.32 -41.86
CA LEU A 77 -40.49 16.77 -40.58
C LEU A 77 -41.99 16.63 -40.23
N SER A 78 -42.24 16.12 -39.00
CA SER A 78 -42.99 16.77 -37.88
C SER A 78 -44.19 16.03 -37.24
N ASN A 79 -44.02 15.68 -35.97
CA ASN A 79 -45.01 15.69 -34.85
C ASN A 79 -46.34 14.87 -34.88
N LYS A 80 -46.25 13.67 -34.27
CA LYS A 80 -47.07 13.16 -33.12
C LYS A 80 -48.57 12.78 -33.33
N PRO A 81 -49.18 11.99 -32.40
CA PRO A 81 -50.25 11.01 -32.70
C PRO A 81 -51.68 11.49 -32.30
N PRO A 82 -52.74 10.66 -32.46
CA PRO A 82 -53.21 9.83 -31.32
C PRO A 82 -54.02 8.53 -31.67
N THR A 83 -54.57 7.87 -30.64
CA THR A 83 -55.69 6.87 -30.63
C THR A 83 -55.37 5.42 -31.12
N THR A 84 -56.05 4.33 -30.68
CA THR A 84 -57.37 4.20 -30.01
C THR A 84 -57.53 2.92 -29.12
N THR A 85 -58.41 2.99 -28.09
CA THR A 85 -59.24 1.87 -27.50
C THR A 85 -58.59 0.64 -26.80
N THR A 86 -58.63 0.55 -25.44
CA THR A 86 -59.58 -0.24 -24.56
C THR A 86 -59.28 -1.74 -24.38
N ARG A 87 -59.53 -2.47 -23.25
CA ARG A 87 -60.30 -2.29 -21.97
C ARG A 87 -59.90 -3.45 -20.98
N HIS A 88 -60.22 -3.57 -19.67
CA HIS A 88 -60.71 -2.71 -18.54
C HIS A 88 -60.57 -3.50 -17.19
N TYR A 89 -60.10 -2.87 -16.10
CA TYR A 89 -60.39 -3.18 -14.66
C TYR A 89 -60.03 -4.58 -14.08
N VAL A 90 -59.84 -4.78 -12.76
CA VAL A 90 -60.37 -4.08 -11.56
C VAL A 90 -59.29 -3.56 -10.60
N THR A 91 -59.65 -2.52 -9.84
CA THR A 91 -58.82 -1.72 -8.94
C THR A 91 -59.18 -1.94 -7.47
N VAL A 92 -58.22 -1.79 -6.55
CA VAL A 92 -58.46 -1.18 -5.22
C VAL A 92 -57.38 -0.13 -4.97
N THR A 93 -57.73 0.96 -4.27
CA THR A 93 -56.94 2.19 -4.09
C THR A 93 -57.08 2.72 -2.66
N ARG A 94 -56.35 3.82 -2.36
CA ARG A 94 -56.52 4.76 -1.22
C ARG A 94 -55.84 4.31 0.09
N ASP A 95 -55.34 5.21 0.94
CA ASP A 95 -55.17 6.68 0.81
C ASP A 95 -54.01 7.20 1.69
N LEU A 96 -53.70 8.50 1.57
CA LEU A 96 -52.79 9.22 2.47
C LEU A 96 -53.34 9.29 3.91
N PHE A 97 -52.45 9.48 4.90
CA PHE A 97 -52.72 10.39 6.01
C PHE A 97 -51.45 11.08 6.54
N LEU A 98 -51.62 12.17 7.29
CA LEU A 98 -50.59 13.13 7.72
C LEU A 98 -50.55 13.33 9.25
N HIS A 99 -49.46 13.98 9.70
CA HIS A 99 -49.23 14.66 10.99
C HIS A 99 -48.73 13.87 12.23
N LYS A 100 -47.46 14.15 12.58
CA LYS A 100 -46.96 14.98 13.71
C LYS A 100 -47.55 14.83 15.13
N VAL A 101 -46.69 15.23 16.10
CA VAL A 101 -46.92 15.51 17.55
C VAL A 101 -46.72 14.30 18.47
N SER A 102 -46.15 14.41 19.69
CA SER A 102 -44.84 14.92 20.16
C SER A 102 -44.67 14.56 21.67
N ALA A 103 -43.50 14.90 22.24
CA ALA A 103 -43.27 15.23 23.66
C ALA A 103 -43.25 14.13 24.76
N PHE A 104 -42.05 13.98 25.36
CA PHE A 104 -41.76 13.97 26.81
C PHE A 104 -42.57 13.06 27.77
N TRP A 105 -41.91 12.05 28.37
CA TRP A 105 -41.82 11.95 29.85
C TRP A 105 -40.57 11.17 30.31
N CYS A 106 -40.44 10.90 31.62
CA CYS A 106 -39.24 11.33 32.34
C CYS A 106 -38.89 10.56 33.65
N CYS A 107 -37.61 10.66 34.05
CA CYS A 107 -37.04 10.54 35.41
C CYS A 107 -37.25 9.28 36.31
N VAL A 108 -36.10 8.70 36.70
CA VAL A 108 -35.65 8.42 38.10
C VAL A 108 -36.24 7.24 38.92
N ASN A 109 -35.41 6.18 39.11
CA ASN A 109 -34.95 5.52 40.36
C ASN A 109 -34.33 4.14 40.01
N GLN A 110 -33.15 3.71 40.48
CA GLN A 110 -32.57 3.49 41.82
C GLN A 110 -32.92 2.14 42.53
N PHE A 111 -31.85 1.44 42.92
CA PHE A 111 -31.66 0.55 44.11
C PHE A 111 -32.13 -0.94 44.14
N VAL A 112 -31.12 -1.84 44.09
CA VAL A 112 -30.72 -2.81 45.15
C VAL A 112 -31.25 -4.29 45.22
N ALA A 113 -30.27 -5.20 45.02
CA ALA A 113 -29.96 -6.48 45.71
C ALA A 113 -30.75 -7.80 45.54
N GLY A 114 -29.99 -8.90 45.76
CA GLY A 114 -30.36 -10.34 45.64
C GLY A 114 -29.27 -11.12 44.86
N SER A 115 -28.24 -11.79 45.43
CA SER A 115 -28.03 -12.49 46.72
C SER A 115 -28.90 -13.77 46.85
N PHE A 116 -28.41 -14.97 47.25
CA PHE A 116 -27.12 -15.39 47.86
C PHE A 116 -26.97 -16.94 47.82
N VAL A 117 -26.03 -17.54 48.61
CA VAL A 117 -25.95 -18.99 49.03
C VAL A 117 -25.42 -20.00 47.97
N MET A 118 -24.52 -20.98 48.18
CA MET A 118 -23.45 -21.36 49.16
C MET A 118 -22.47 -22.30 48.37
N SER A 119 -21.15 -22.46 48.58
CA SER A 119 -20.22 -22.30 49.72
C SER A 119 -20.01 -23.56 50.61
N THR A 120 -18.91 -23.53 51.40
CA THR A 120 -18.32 -24.53 52.35
C THR A 120 -17.26 -25.48 51.78
N THR A 121 -16.12 -25.78 52.44
CA THR A 121 -15.44 -25.31 53.71
C THR A 121 -14.00 -25.85 53.69
N ALA A 122 -12.97 -25.37 54.42
CA ALA A 122 -12.62 -24.11 55.12
C ALA A 122 -11.17 -24.28 55.69
N LEU A 123 -10.85 -23.74 56.89
CA LEU A 123 -9.61 -23.95 57.70
C LEU A 123 -8.34 -23.24 57.14
N LEU A 124 -7.21 -22.99 57.85
CA LEU A 124 -6.76 -22.74 59.26
C LEU A 124 -5.30 -22.17 59.11
N SER A 125 -4.64 -21.37 59.99
CA SER A 125 -5.04 -20.62 61.20
C SER A 125 -3.89 -19.76 61.81
N TRP A 126 -4.21 -18.52 62.23
CA TRP A 126 -3.74 -17.87 63.50
C TRP A 126 -2.22 -17.47 63.62
N THR A 127 -1.73 -16.41 64.33
CA THR A 127 -2.34 -15.28 65.09
C THR A 127 -1.35 -14.11 65.45
N THR A 128 -1.86 -12.86 65.49
CA THR A 128 -1.59 -11.71 66.43
C THR A 128 -0.27 -10.88 66.58
N THR A 129 -0.49 -9.54 66.70
CA THR A 129 0.11 -8.55 67.65
C THR A 129 1.15 -7.50 67.17
N VAL A 130 1.20 -6.37 67.91
CA VAL A 130 1.64 -4.99 67.57
C VAL A 130 2.69 -4.46 68.59
N VAL A 131 3.48 -3.39 68.28
CA VAL A 131 3.84 -2.20 69.14
C VAL A 131 5.20 -1.52 68.80
N ARG A 132 5.22 -0.17 68.84
CA ARG A 132 6.36 0.80 68.80
C ARG A 132 7.20 0.86 67.49
N GLY A 133 7.75 2.00 67.06
CA GLY A 133 7.55 3.40 67.47
C GLY A 133 8.63 4.01 68.39
N PHE A 134 9.52 4.83 67.82
CA PHE A 134 10.44 5.74 68.55
C PHE A 134 10.72 7.01 67.73
N ARG A 135 10.86 8.16 68.41
CA ARG A 135 11.33 9.47 67.90
C ARG A 135 12.42 9.99 68.85
N SER A 136 13.51 10.59 68.36
CA SER A 136 14.35 11.58 69.10
C SER A 136 15.52 12.12 68.24
N VAL A 137 16.09 13.33 68.37
CA VAL A 137 15.53 14.71 68.53
C VAL A 137 16.64 15.79 68.34
N THR A 138 16.32 16.96 67.74
CA THR A 138 17.13 18.24 67.72
C THR A 138 18.55 18.21 67.08
N ALA A 139 19.28 19.30 66.80
CA ALA A 139 19.12 20.78 66.95
C ALA A 139 19.93 21.49 65.80
N SER A 140 19.57 22.64 65.18
CA SER A 140 19.34 24.03 65.64
C SER A 140 20.57 25.00 65.66
N SER A 141 20.81 25.72 64.54
CA SER A 141 21.30 27.13 64.48
C SER A 141 21.21 27.64 63.02
N ARG A 142 20.62 28.78 62.61
CA ARG A 142 20.60 30.21 63.04
C ARG A 142 21.76 31.07 62.52
N GLY A 143 21.41 32.16 61.81
CA GLY A 143 22.32 33.14 61.19
C GLY A 143 21.93 33.38 59.72
N ALA A 144 20.97 34.24 59.32
CA ALA A 144 20.48 35.52 59.83
C ALA A 144 21.40 36.73 59.51
N LEU A 145 21.04 37.48 58.46
CA LEU A 145 21.36 38.89 58.23
C LEU A 145 20.21 39.52 57.41
N SER A 146 20.07 40.84 57.42
CA SER A 146 18.87 41.53 56.90
C SER A 146 19.17 42.86 56.22
N SER A 147 18.35 43.24 55.25
CA SER A 147 18.07 44.64 54.94
C SER A 147 16.68 44.80 54.32
N THR A 148 15.91 45.77 54.82
CA THR A 148 14.63 46.20 54.25
C THR A 148 14.84 47.44 53.38
N CYS A 149 14.16 47.54 52.24
CA CYS A 149 13.59 48.82 51.81
C CYS A 149 12.43 48.65 50.83
N ARG A 150 11.55 49.66 50.76
CA ARG A 150 10.43 49.76 49.80
C ARG A 150 10.87 50.51 48.54
N ALA A 151 10.34 50.10 47.40
CA ALA A 151 9.92 51.00 46.32
C ALA A 151 8.74 50.38 45.56
N MET A 152 7.89 51.20 44.94
CA MET A 152 6.80 50.75 44.07
C MET A 152 7.25 50.79 42.61
N SER A 153 6.82 49.81 41.81
CA SER A 153 6.45 50.06 40.40
C SER A 153 5.40 49.05 39.97
N THR A 154 4.45 49.50 39.15
CA THR A 154 3.36 48.67 38.61
C THR A 154 3.62 48.35 37.15
N THR A 155 3.76 47.07 36.83
CA THR A 155 3.68 46.52 35.47
C THR A 155 2.77 45.31 35.50
N ALA A 156 1.84 45.20 34.55
CA ALA A 156 0.80 44.18 34.59
C ALA A 156 1.33 42.77 34.29
N GLU A 157 0.79 41.77 35.00
CA GLU A 157 0.89 40.37 34.59
C GLU A 157 -0.05 40.12 33.39
N PRO A 158 0.41 39.46 32.31
CA PRO A 158 -0.49 38.98 31.28
C PRO A 158 -1.31 37.82 31.86
N SER A 159 -2.62 38.01 31.98
CA SER A 159 -3.56 36.99 32.47
C SER A 159 -3.65 35.83 31.47
N ALA A 160 -2.79 34.81 31.66
CA ALA A 160 -2.84 33.52 30.98
C ALA A 160 -4.06 32.68 31.43
N ALA A 161 -5.25 33.23 31.23
CA ALA A 161 -6.51 32.54 31.44
C ALA A 161 -6.71 31.54 30.29
N SER A 162 -6.14 30.34 30.43
CA SER A 162 -6.37 29.24 29.51
C SER A 162 -7.85 28.84 29.55
N SER A 163 -8.63 29.40 28.62
CA SER A 163 -10.02 29.02 28.41
C SER A 163 -10.05 27.72 27.60
N THR A 164 -9.72 26.60 28.24
CA THR A 164 -9.95 25.25 27.70
C THR A 164 -11.44 25.02 27.56
N SER A 165 -12.01 25.52 26.47
CA SER A 165 -13.26 25.04 25.91
C SER A 165 -13.03 23.57 25.54
N THR A 166 -13.38 22.66 26.45
CA THR A 166 -13.31 21.22 26.21
C THR A 166 -14.25 20.86 25.06
N THR A 167 -13.71 20.83 23.85
CA THR A 167 -14.44 20.43 22.65
C THR A 167 -14.91 18.99 22.82
N THR A 168 -16.22 18.77 22.65
CA THR A 168 -16.80 17.42 22.70
C THR A 168 -16.37 16.60 21.50
N ASN A 169 -16.09 17.26 20.37
CA ASN A 169 -15.73 16.63 19.11
C ASN A 169 -14.33 16.02 19.20
N ALA A 170 -14.25 14.69 19.11
CA ALA A 170 -13.02 13.93 19.31
C ALA A 170 -11.99 14.11 18.18
N PHE A 171 -12.39 14.47 16.96
CA PHE A 171 -11.46 14.81 15.88
C PHE A 171 -10.67 16.11 16.17
N LEU A 172 -11.16 16.97 17.08
CA LEU A 172 -10.49 18.19 17.54
C LEU A 172 -9.64 17.98 18.81
N GLN A 173 -9.51 16.74 19.31
CA GLN A 173 -8.66 16.41 20.47
C GLN A 173 -7.30 15.89 19.98
N GLN A 174 -6.35 16.81 19.82
CA GLN A 174 -5.12 16.61 19.03
C GLN A 174 -3.81 16.65 19.85
N ASP A 175 -3.90 16.74 21.18
CA ASP A 175 -2.74 16.84 22.09
C ASP A 175 -1.94 15.54 22.20
N ASP A 176 -2.54 14.40 21.85
CA ASP A 176 -2.06 13.03 22.11
C ASP A 176 -2.46 12.09 20.95
N LEU A 177 -2.31 10.77 21.10
CA LEU A 177 -2.77 9.76 20.13
C LEU A 177 -4.30 9.81 19.91
N PRO A 178 -4.81 9.43 18.71
CA PRO A 178 -6.23 9.53 18.38
C PRO A 178 -7.15 8.77 19.34
N LYS A 179 -8.25 9.39 19.73
CA LYS A 179 -9.24 8.82 20.67
C LYS A 179 -10.30 8.01 19.91
N PHE A 180 -9.85 6.92 19.28
CA PHE A 180 -10.62 6.10 18.36
C PHE A 180 -11.99 5.64 18.89
N ALA A 181 -12.11 5.32 20.19
CA ALA A 181 -13.37 4.89 20.78
C ALA A 181 -14.37 6.05 21.02
N LYS A 182 -13.97 7.30 20.73
CA LYS A 182 -14.80 8.51 20.81
C LYS A 182 -15.07 9.17 19.46
N LEU A 183 -14.52 8.66 18.36
CA LEU A 183 -14.70 9.25 17.02
C LEU A 183 -16.07 8.85 16.45
N ASP A 184 -17.03 9.77 16.47
CA ASP A 184 -18.27 9.64 15.69
C ASP A 184 -18.01 10.15 14.25
N PRO A 185 -18.16 9.34 13.19
CA PRO A 185 -17.94 9.78 11.81
C PRO A 185 -18.77 11.00 11.39
N SER A 186 -19.94 11.23 12.00
CA SER A 186 -20.79 12.41 11.72
C SER A 186 -20.20 13.72 12.25
N GLU A 187 -19.27 13.66 13.21
CA GLU A 187 -18.54 14.81 13.73
C GLU A 187 -17.35 15.26 12.83
N LEU A 188 -17.04 14.49 11.78
CA LEU A 188 -15.93 14.80 10.86
C LEU A 188 -16.13 16.12 10.10
N THR A 189 -17.32 16.38 9.54
CA THR A 189 -17.59 17.66 8.83
C THR A 189 -17.47 18.87 9.77
N PRO A 190 -18.11 18.90 10.95
CA PRO A 190 -17.91 19.98 11.92
C PRO A 190 -16.45 20.22 12.32
N ALA A 191 -15.65 19.15 12.48
CA ALA A 191 -14.23 19.29 12.78
C ALA A 191 -13.45 19.91 11.62
N VAL A 192 -13.61 19.36 10.41
CA VAL A 192 -12.95 19.83 9.20
C VAL A 192 -13.31 21.28 8.89
N GLU A 193 -14.57 21.69 9.01
CA GLU A 193 -14.99 23.08 8.76
C GLU A 193 -14.45 24.06 9.80
N THR A 194 -14.31 23.62 11.06
CA THR A 194 -13.67 24.42 12.13
C THR A 194 -12.18 24.63 11.82
N LEU A 195 -11.46 23.57 11.47
CA LEU A 195 -10.03 23.58 11.20
C LEU A 195 -9.70 24.32 9.88
N LEU A 196 -10.48 24.12 8.82
CA LEU A 196 -10.34 24.84 7.55
C LEU A 196 -10.49 26.34 7.73
N LYS A 197 -11.47 26.78 8.54
CA LYS A 197 -11.69 28.20 8.83
C LYS A 197 -10.48 28.81 9.56
N GLN A 198 -9.93 28.11 10.55
CA GLN A 198 -8.75 28.55 11.28
C GLN A 198 -7.53 28.63 10.34
N LEU A 199 -7.25 27.55 9.61
CA LEU A 199 -6.18 27.45 8.61
C LEU A 199 -6.23 28.57 7.57
N GLN A 200 -7.43 28.90 7.05
CA GLN A 200 -7.61 29.99 6.09
C GLN A 200 -7.36 31.38 6.68
N GLN A 201 -7.69 31.60 7.95
CA GLN A 201 -7.46 32.87 8.64
C GLN A 201 -5.97 33.06 8.95
N ASP A 202 -5.33 32.03 9.49
CA ASP A 202 -3.90 32.05 9.83
C ASP A 202 -3.02 32.15 8.57
N PHE A 203 -3.36 31.40 7.52
CA PHE A 203 -2.61 31.46 6.27
C PHE A 203 -2.75 32.81 5.56
N ALA A 204 -3.95 33.40 5.51
CA ALA A 204 -4.14 34.73 4.91
C ALA A 204 -3.37 35.84 5.66
N GLN A 205 -3.15 35.69 6.97
CA GLN A 205 -2.27 36.57 7.74
C GLN A 205 -0.80 36.32 7.39
N LEU A 206 -0.35 35.06 7.34
CA LEU A 206 1.03 34.70 6.96
C LEU A 206 1.39 35.14 5.54
N GLU A 207 0.52 34.89 4.55
CA GLU A 207 0.73 35.36 3.16
C GLU A 207 0.96 36.86 3.10
N LYS A 208 0.20 37.63 3.89
CA LYS A 208 0.36 39.08 3.97
C LYS A 208 1.68 39.47 4.65
N GLU A 209 2.03 38.86 5.77
CA GLU A 209 3.29 39.14 6.48
C GLU A 209 4.52 38.82 5.62
N LEU A 210 4.50 37.69 4.90
CA LEU A 210 5.55 37.33 3.94
C LEU A 210 5.57 38.29 2.75
N GLN A 211 4.42 38.68 2.21
CA GLN A 211 4.36 39.68 1.13
C GLN A 211 4.90 41.04 1.59
N ASP A 212 4.58 41.49 2.80
CA ASP A 212 5.06 42.76 3.36
C ASP A 212 6.60 42.71 3.60
N LYS A 213 7.15 41.61 4.14
CA LYS A 213 8.62 41.40 4.26
C LYS A 213 9.33 41.36 2.90
N VAL A 214 8.84 40.57 1.94
CA VAL A 214 9.42 40.48 0.59
C VAL A 214 9.38 41.83 -0.14
N SER A 215 8.25 42.55 -0.06
CA SER A 215 8.05 43.81 -0.81
C SER A 215 8.87 44.99 -0.26
N SER A 216 9.24 44.96 1.02
CA SER A 216 10.11 45.96 1.64
C SER A 216 11.60 45.71 1.38
N ASN A 217 11.96 44.55 0.81
CA ASN A 217 13.33 44.03 0.77
C ASN A 217 13.95 43.99 2.19
N ASP A 218 13.12 43.73 3.20
CA ASP A 218 13.58 43.45 4.55
C ASP A 218 14.12 42.01 4.55
N GLY A 219 15.45 41.87 4.52
CA GLY A 219 16.15 40.60 4.32
C GLY A 219 16.02 39.61 5.48
N ASP A 220 15.16 39.89 6.44
CA ASP A 220 14.94 39.17 7.68
C ASP A 220 13.80 38.14 7.54
N ILE A 221 13.84 37.31 6.48
CA ILE A 221 13.03 36.08 6.36
C ILE A 221 13.97 34.89 6.57
N ASP A 222 13.84 34.16 7.68
CA ASP A 222 14.64 32.96 7.96
C ASP A 222 13.82 31.67 7.87
N PHE A 223 14.49 30.51 7.82
CA PHE A 223 13.81 29.21 7.75
C PHE A 223 12.77 29.03 8.87
N ASP A 224 13.10 29.47 10.08
CA ASP A 224 12.28 29.26 11.28
C ASP A 224 11.03 30.18 11.32
N ASP A 225 11.02 31.28 10.55
CA ASP A 225 9.81 32.08 10.27
C ASP A 225 8.82 31.31 9.41
N VAL A 226 9.32 30.59 8.39
CA VAL A 226 8.52 30.08 7.28
C VAL A 226 8.09 28.63 7.49
N VAL A 227 9.04 27.69 7.47
CA VAL A 227 8.73 26.25 7.37
C VAL A 227 8.07 25.73 8.65
N PRO A 228 8.63 25.95 9.86
CA PRO A 228 7.96 25.55 11.10
C PRO A 228 6.61 26.26 11.33
N THR A 229 6.39 27.43 10.74
CA THR A 229 5.12 28.16 10.86
C THR A 229 4.03 27.58 9.96
N VAL A 230 4.36 27.27 8.70
CA VAL A 230 3.46 26.52 7.80
C VAL A 230 3.13 25.15 8.39
N GLU A 231 4.13 24.44 8.93
CA GLU A 231 3.97 23.14 9.58
C GLU A 231 3.01 23.21 10.79
N ARG A 232 3.18 24.21 11.66
CA ARG A 232 2.25 24.48 12.78
C ARG A 232 0.83 24.77 12.32
N MET A 233 0.65 25.52 11.23
CA MET A 233 -0.67 25.83 10.68
C MET A 233 -1.35 24.61 10.06
N GLN A 234 -0.61 23.77 9.34
CA GLN A 234 -1.16 22.60 8.64
C GLN A 234 -1.43 21.40 9.56
N PHE A 235 -0.61 21.19 10.61
CA PHE A 235 -0.70 20.02 11.49
C PHE A 235 -2.11 19.73 12.02
N PRO A 236 -2.91 20.71 12.52
CA PRO A 236 -4.25 20.42 13.02
C PRO A 236 -5.19 19.79 11.97
N LEU A 237 -5.16 20.27 10.73
CA LEU A 237 -5.99 19.69 9.66
C LEU A 237 -5.40 18.37 9.16
N GLY A 238 -4.06 18.26 9.09
CA GLY A 238 -3.36 17.04 8.71
C GLY A 238 -3.64 15.88 9.66
N TYR A 239 -3.61 16.11 10.99
CA TYR A 239 -3.94 15.13 12.01
C TYR A 239 -5.38 14.60 11.84
N THR A 240 -6.37 15.49 11.80
CA THR A 240 -7.79 15.09 11.65
C THR A 240 -8.03 14.35 10.34
N TRP A 241 -7.44 14.80 9.24
CA TRP A 241 -7.60 14.18 7.93
C TRP A 241 -6.87 12.83 7.82
N GLY A 242 -5.70 12.68 8.43
CA GLY A 242 -4.97 11.42 8.53
C GLY A 242 -5.76 10.36 9.31
N VAL A 243 -6.32 10.74 10.47
CA VAL A 243 -7.21 9.85 11.26
C VAL A 243 -8.45 9.43 10.46
N ALA A 244 -9.10 10.38 9.76
CA ALA A 244 -10.26 10.08 8.92
C ALA A 244 -9.92 9.19 7.71
N GLY A 245 -8.78 9.44 7.05
CA GLY A 245 -8.28 8.64 5.93
C GLY A 245 -7.88 7.22 6.33
N HIS A 246 -7.22 7.09 7.49
CA HIS A 246 -6.90 5.80 8.10
C HIS A 246 -8.18 4.98 8.35
N LEU A 247 -9.16 5.55 9.08
CA LEU A 247 -10.45 4.90 9.33
C LEU A 247 -11.20 4.58 8.03
N ASN A 248 -11.13 5.43 7.01
CA ASN A 248 -11.74 5.15 5.71
C ASN A 248 -11.07 3.96 4.98
N GLY A 249 -9.85 3.58 5.34
CA GLY A 249 -9.13 2.40 4.86
C GLY A 249 -9.33 1.13 5.72
N VAL A 250 -9.55 1.24 7.04
CA VAL A 250 -9.67 0.08 7.95
C VAL A 250 -11.07 -0.20 8.47
N GLN A 251 -11.98 0.77 8.39
CA GLN A 251 -13.34 0.75 8.96
C GLN A 251 -14.33 1.51 8.05
N ASN A 252 -14.32 1.19 6.75
CA ASN A 252 -15.10 1.85 5.69
C ASN A 252 -16.62 1.60 5.82
N GLY A 253 -17.28 2.40 6.67
CA GLY A 253 -18.73 2.43 6.85
C GLY A 253 -19.43 3.54 6.05
N PRO A 254 -20.75 3.45 5.78
CA PRO A 254 -21.47 4.40 4.91
C PRO A 254 -21.38 5.87 5.37
N ILE A 255 -21.54 6.14 6.67
CA ILE A 255 -21.48 7.50 7.22
C ILE A 255 -20.08 8.08 7.04
N LEU A 256 -19.02 7.30 7.35
CA LEU A 256 -17.65 7.77 7.17
C LEU A 256 -17.33 8.04 5.69
N ARG A 257 -17.78 7.16 4.78
CA ARG A 257 -17.61 7.34 3.33
C ARG A 257 -18.27 8.64 2.85
N GLU A 258 -19.53 8.87 3.21
CA GLU A 258 -20.27 10.12 2.89
C GLU A 258 -19.55 11.36 3.42
N GLN A 259 -19.15 11.36 4.69
CA GLN A 259 -18.49 12.51 5.32
C GLN A 259 -17.07 12.73 4.78
N TYR A 260 -16.34 11.68 4.41
CA TYR A 260 -15.03 11.80 3.77
C TYR A 260 -15.15 12.40 2.35
N GLU A 261 -16.06 11.87 1.52
CA GLU A 261 -16.33 12.37 0.17
C GLU A 261 -16.82 13.84 0.18
N ALA A 262 -17.69 14.21 1.13
CA ALA A 262 -18.19 15.58 1.28
C ALA A 262 -17.11 16.60 1.69
N ASN A 263 -15.99 16.16 2.27
CA ASN A 263 -14.91 17.04 2.73
C ASN A 263 -13.66 17.02 1.84
N GLN A 264 -13.38 15.92 1.13
CA GLN A 264 -12.19 15.78 0.27
C GLN A 264 -11.96 16.99 -0.67
N PRO A 265 -12.98 17.56 -1.36
CA PRO A 265 -12.77 18.74 -2.19
C PRO A 265 -12.33 19.99 -1.40
N LYS A 266 -12.85 20.17 -0.17
CA LYS A 266 -12.50 21.29 0.72
C LYS A 266 -11.03 21.21 1.15
N ILE A 267 -10.56 20.00 1.48
CA ILE A 267 -9.15 19.72 1.82
C ILE A 267 -8.24 20.00 0.62
N VAL A 268 -8.58 19.48 -0.57
CA VAL A 268 -7.82 19.69 -1.80
C VAL A 268 -7.74 21.17 -2.17
N GLN A 269 -8.83 21.93 -2.00
CA GLN A 269 -8.85 23.38 -2.22
C GLN A 269 -7.91 24.11 -1.24
N ALA A 270 -7.99 23.82 0.06
CA ALA A 270 -7.16 24.48 1.07
C ALA A 270 -5.67 24.20 0.87
N MET A 271 -5.28 22.94 0.63
CA MET A 271 -3.88 22.58 0.36
C MET A 271 -3.36 23.17 -0.96
N SER A 272 -4.24 23.38 -1.95
CA SER A 272 -3.88 24.07 -3.20
C SER A 272 -3.64 25.56 -3.02
N ALA A 273 -4.22 26.21 -1.99
CA ALA A 273 -3.90 27.60 -1.66
C ALA A 273 -2.44 27.74 -1.19
N PHE A 274 -2.00 26.88 -0.28
CA PHE A 274 -0.58 26.78 0.12
C PHE A 274 0.31 26.50 -1.09
N SER A 275 0.02 25.46 -1.88
CA SER A 275 0.88 25.07 -3.01
C SER A 275 0.93 26.08 -4.15
N GLN A 276 0.09 27.13 -4.14
CA GLN A 276 0.00 28.14 -5.19
C GLN A 276 0.09 29.58 -4.66
N SER A 277 0.62 29.76 -3.46
CA SER A 277 0.90 31.07 -2.88
C SER A 277 2.22 31.64 -3.42
N GLN A 278 2.13 32.83 -4.02
CA GLN A 278 3.31 33.54 -4.54
C GLN A 278 4.16 34.13 -3.42
N ALA A 279 3.55 34.61 -2.34
CA ALA A 279 4.26 35.15 -1.18
C ALA A 279 5.08 34.07 -0.45
N LEU A 280 4.47 32.89 -0.20
CA LEU A 280 5.17 31.75 0.38
C LEU A 280 6.31 31.24 -0.53
N TYR A 281 6.08 31.18 -1.84
CA TYR A 281 7.11 30.74 -2.79
C TYR A 281 8.32 31.67 -2.79
N GLN A 282 8.09 32.98 -2.85
CA GLN A 282 9.15 34.00 -2.83
C GLN A 282 9.91 33.99 -1.49
N ALA A 283 9.21 33.85 -0.37
CA ALA A 283 9.84 33.68 0.95
C ALA A 283 10.72 32.42 1.02
N LEU A 284 10.26 31.28 0.50
CA LEU A 284 11.05 30.05 0.42
C LEU A 284 12.28 30.20 -0.49
N GLN A 285 12.19 30.97 -1.59
CA GLN A 285 13.35 31.30 -2.42
C GLN A 285 14.37 32.17 -1.68
N THR A 286 13.94 33.12 -0.84
CA THR A 286 14.85 33.89 0.04
C THR A 286 15.52 33.00 1.07
N VAL A 287 14.78 32.07 1.69
CA VAL A 287 15.34 31.09 2.64
C VAL A 287 16.32 30.14 1.95
N GLN A 288 16.03 29.68 0.72
CA GLN A 288 16.95 28.87 -0.07
C GLN A 288 18.28 29.60 -0.30
N GLN A 289 18.24 30.84 -0.77
CA GLN A 289 19.45 31.64 -1.05
C GLN A 289 20.31 31.86 0.20
N LYS A 290 19.68 32.08 1.36
CA LYS A 290 20.38 32.13 2.66
C LYS A 290 21.05 30.80 3.01
N LEU A 291 20.31 29.70 2.90
CA LEU A 291 20.81 28.36 3.20
C LEU A 291 21.92 27.91 2.24
N GLU A 292 21.93 28.37 0.99
CA GLU A 292 22.99 28.08 0.00
C GLU A 292 24.28 28.90 0.25
N ALA A 293 24.16 30.12 0.78
CA ALA A 293 25.29 30.99 1.09
C ALA A 293 26.13 30.52 2.28
N ASP A 294 25.58 29.71 3.19
CA ASP A 294 26.33 29.07 4.28
C ASP A 294 27.11 27.85 3.76
N HIS A 295 28.31 28.10 3.25
CA HIS A 295 29.17 27.04 2.72
C HIS A 295 29.81 26.17 3.81
N ASP A 296 30.03 26.69 5.02
CA ASP A 296 30.74 26.00 6.09
C ASP A 296 29.87 24.91 6.75
N ALA A 297 28.55 25.10 6.83
CA ALA A 297 27.63 24.11 7.41
C ALA A 297 27.22 22.95 6.46
N SER A 298 27.89 22.80 5.31
CA SER A 298 27.44 21.95 4.19
C SER A 298 27.33 20.43 4.45
N THR A 299 27.85 19.93 5.56
CA THR A 299 27.78 18.50 5.95
C THR A 299 27.00 18.24 7.25
N ASP A 300 26.46 19.28 7.91
CA ASP A 300 25.62 19.11 9.10
C ASP A 300 24.21 18.63 8.69
N PHE A 301 23.73 17.54 9.29
CA PHE A 301 22.39 17.02 9.04
C PHE A 301 21.28 17.98 9.49
N GLN A 302 21.54 18.86 10.46
CA GLN A 302 20.59 19.93 10.85
C GLN A 302 20.41 20.97 9.74
N VAL A 303 21.42 21.19 8.88
CA VAL A 303 21.34 22.11 7.74
C VAL A 303 20.92 21.39 6.46
N MET A 304 21.41 20.16 6.22
CA MET A 304 20.96 19.34 5.07
C MET A 304 19.44 19.15 5.09
N GLN A 305 18.84 18.82 6.23
CA GLN A 305 17.39 18.63 6.31
C GLN A 305 16.59 19.92 6.09
N LYS A 306 17.10 21.08 6.57
CA LYS A 306 16.47 22.39 6.30
C LYS A 306 16.53 22.76 4.82
N ARG A 307 17.65 22.51 4.14
CA ARG A 307 17.79 22.67 2.68
C ARG A 307 16.82 21.75 1.93
N ARG A 308 16.84 20.45 2.22
CA ARG A 308 15.97 19.45 1.59
C ARG A 308 14.48 19.72 1.77
N ALA A 309 14.07 20.23 2.94
CA ALA A 309 12.70 20.66 3.14
C ALA A 309 12.33 21.81 2.18
N VAL A 310 13.13 22.89 2.14
CA VAL A 310 12.88 24.05 1.25
C VAL A 310 12.93 23.67 -0.23
N GLU A 311 13.89 22.85 -0.65
CA GLU A 311 13.95 22.26 -2.00
C GLU A 311 12.68 21.49 -2.35
N ASN A 312 12.22 20.64 -1.43
CA ASN A 312 10.99 19.85 -1.59
C ASN A 312 9.74 20.74 -1.64
N SER A 313 9.63 21.76 -0.79
CA SER A 313 8.53 22.73 -0.82
C SER A 313 8.51 23.50 -2.16
N LEU A 314 9.63 24.06 -2.60
CA LEU A 314 9.74 24.81 -3.85
C LEU A 314 9.43 23.94 -5.07
N ARG A 315 9.96 22.71 -5.12
CA ARG A 315 9.62 21.70 -6.13
C ARG A 315 8.12 21.39 -6.09
N GLY A 316 7.56 21.10 -4.92
CA GLY A 316 6.15 20.80 -4.72
C GLY A 316 5.21 21.94 -5.11
N MET A 317 5.59 23.20 -4.90
CA MET A 317 4.83 24.38 -5.34
C MET A 317 4.92 24.59 -6.86
N THR A 318 6.10 24.37 -7.45
CA THR A 318 6.29 24.41 -8.91
C THR A 318 5.39 23.38 -9.60
N LEU A 319 5.47 22.12 -9.18
CA LEU A 319 4.60 21.04 -9.68
C LEU A 319 3.13 21.18 -9.22
N GLY A 320 2.90 21.98 -8.16
CA GLY A 320 1.59 22.39 -7.68
C GLY A 320 0.95 23.55 -8.44
N GLY A 321 1.60 24.05 -9.49
CA GLY A 321 1.07 25.08 -10.39
C GLY A 321 1.20 26.52 -9.88
N VAL A 322 2.13 26.83 -8.96
CA VAL A 322 2.31 28.19 -8.41
C VAL A 322 2.56 29.26 -9.47
N GLY A 323 3.22 28.90 -10.59
CA GLY A 323 3.49 29.78 -11.72
C GLY A 323 2.30 30.04 -12.65
N LEU A 324 1.20 29.28 -12.52
CA LEU A 324 0.01 29.43 -13.36
C LEU A 324 -0.82 30.65 -12.93
N GLN A 325 -1.49 31.28 -13.89
CA GLN A 325 -2.28 32.50 -13.66
C GLN A 325 -3.62 32.44 -14.42
N GLY A 326 -4.62 33.19 -13.94
CA GLY A 326 -5.95 33.28 -14.59
C GLY A 326 -6.58 31.92 -14.87
N ALA A 327 -7.12 31.77 -16.08
CA ALA A 327 -7.82 30.56 -16.54
C ALA A 327 -6.98 29.28 -16.43
N ASP A 328 -5.65 29.35 -16.61
CA ASP A 328 -4.78 28.17 -16.48
C ASP A 328 -4.70 27.70 -15.01
N LYS A 329 -4.66 28.63 -14.05
CA LYS A 329 -4.69 28.30 -12.61
C LYS A 329 -6.06 27.74 -12.20
N GLU A 330 -7.14 28.30 -12.74
CA GLU A 330 -8.51 27.82 -12.52
C GLU A 330 -8.66 26.39 -13.06
N ARG A 331 -8.29 26.16 -14.33
CA ARG A 331 -8.38 24.85 -14.99
C ARG A 331 -7.50 23.79 -14.32
N PHE A 332 -6.29 24.14 -13.91
CA PHE A 332 -5.41 23.23 -13.17
C PHE A 332 -6.03 22.77 -11.83
N ASN A 333 -6.75 23.66 -11.15
CA ASN A 333 -7.45 23.33 -9.92
C ASN A 333 -8.73 22.49 -10.15
N GLU A 334 -9.47 22.72 -11.24
CA GLU A 334 -10.53 21.80 -11.69
C GLU A 334 -9.99 20.38 -11.89
N ILE A 335 -8.86 20.26 -12.60
CA ILE A 335 -8.20 18.98 -12.88
C ILE A 335 -7.82 18.26 -11.58
N LYS A 336 -7.17 18.95 -10.62
CA LYS A 336 -6.83 18.37 -9.30
C LYS A 336 -8.06 17.90 -8.53
N MET A 337 -9.12 18.69 -8.48
CA MET A 337 -10.37 18.30 -7.80
C MET A 337 -11.02 17.09 -8.47
N ARG A 338 -11.06 17.04 -9.81
CA ARG A 338 -11.67 15.94 -10.56
C ARG A 338 -10.86 14.65 -10.44
N LEU A 339 -9.53 14.71 -10.51
CA LEU A 339 -8.65 13.57 -10.28
C LEU A 339 -8.81 12.97 -8.88
N ALA A 340 -8.96 13.80 -7.85
CA ALA A 340 -9.20 13.34 -6.47
C ALA A 340 -10.53 12.58 -6.34
N ALA A 341 -11.62 13.12 -6.90
CA ALA A 341 -12.93 12.47 -6.90
C ALA A 341 -12.96 11.17 -7.71
N LEU A 342 -12.28 11.14 -8.87
CA LEU A 342 -12.13 9.93 -9.69
C LEU A 342 -11.36 8.83 -8.95
N SER A 343 -10.28 9.19 -8.24
CA SER A 343 -9.48 8.24 -7.43
C SER A 343 -10.32 7.60 -6.31
N THR A 344 -11.12 8.39 -5.58
CA THR A 344 -12.03 7.89 -4.54
C THR A 344 -13.12 6.98 -5.14
N SER A 345 -13.74 7.39 -6.24
CA SER A 345 -14.76 6.56 -6.91
C SER A 345 -14.17 5.24 -7.42
N PHE A 346 -12.95 5.25 -7.97
CA PHE A 346 -12.27 4.07 -8.48
C PHE A 346 -12.03 3.05 -7.36
N SER A 347 -11.50 3.48 -6.21
CA SER A 347 -11.22 2.58 -5.07
C SER A 347 -12.50 2.05 -4.42
N ASN A 348 -13.53 2.88 -4.25
CA ASN A 348 -14.85 2.46 -3.79
C ASN A 348 -15.45 1.39 -4.71
N ASN A 349 -15.37 1.54 -6.03
CA ASN A 349 -15.90 0.56 -6.98
C ASN A 349 -15.20 -0.81 -6.86
N VAL A 350 -13.87 -0.82 -6.73
CA VAL A 350 -13.11 -2.06 -6.52
C VAL A 350 -13.44 -2.72 -5.18
N LEU A 351 -13.59 -1.93 -4.11
CA LEU A 351 -13.96 -2.43 -2.78
C LEU A 351 -15.39 -3.01 -2.78
N ASP A 352 -16.35 -2.30 -3.35
CA ASP A 352 -17.75 -2.73 -3.39
C ASP A 352 -17.94 -4.00 -4.26
N GLU A 353 -17.24 -4.11 -5.40
CA GLU A 353 -17.21 -5.34 -6.22
C GLU A 353 -16.55 -6.52 -5.49
N THR A 354 -15.44 -6.27 -4.77
CA THR A 354 -14.76 -7.29 -3.96
C THR A 354 -15.67 -7.81 -2.84
N LYS A 355 -16.49 -6.93 -2.24
CA LYS A 355 -17.52 -7.27 -1.24
C LYS A 355 -18.72 -8.02 -1.84
N ALA A 356 -19.12 -7.67 -3.06
CA ALA A 356 -20.29 -8.24 -3.73
C ALA A 356 -20.08 -9.69 -4.20
N PHE A 357 -18.84 -10.09 -4.52
CA PHE A 357 -18.58 -11.44 -4.98
C PHE A 357 -18.67 -12.49 -3.87
N ALA A 358 -19.53 -13.47 -4.09
CA ALA A 358 -19.59 -14.70 -3.30
C ALA A 358 -19.89 -15.92 -4.15
N LEU A 359 -19.26 -17.03 -3.81
CA LEU A 359 -19.58 -18.36 -4.32
C LEU A 359 -19.66 -19.34 -3.14
N THR A 360 -20.89 -19.69 -2.76
CA THR A 360 -21.13 -20.78 -1.81
C THR A 360 -20.96 -22.13 -2.51
N ILE A 361 -20.25 -23.05 -1.86
CA ILE A 361 -20.12 -24.46 -2.23
C ILE A 361 -20.75 -25.29 -1.11
N ASP A 362 -21.74 -26.10 -1.44
CA ASP A 362 -22.43 -27.01 -0.51
C ASP A 362 -21.99 -28.49 -0.68
N ASP A 363 -21.29 -28.83 -1.76
CA ASP A 363 -20.84 -30.19 -2.07
C ASP A 363 -19.39 -30.44 -1.60
N PRO A 364 -19.16 -31.33 -0.62
CA PRO A 364 -17.81 -31.67 -0.15
C PRO A 364 -16.89 -32.25 -1.22
N ALA A 365 -17.41 -32.81 -2.32
CA ALA A 365 -16.60 -33.35 -3.40
C ALA A 365 -15.81 -32.25 -4.15
N ILE A 366 -16.35 -31.03 -4.23
CA ILE A 366 -15.71 -29.90 -4.94
C ILE A 366 -14.49 -29.36 -4.17
N VAL A 367 -14.49 -29.47 -2.84
CA VAL A 367 -13.38 -29.06 -1.96
C VAL A 367 -12.47 -30.22 -1.53
N GLN A 368 -12.63 -31.41 -2.12
CA GLN A 368 -11.75 -32.54 -1.84
C GLN A 368 -10.30 -32.21 -2.22
N GLY A 369 -9.38 -32.26 -1.26
CA GLY A 369 -7.96 -31.93 -1.46
C GLY A 369 -7.60 -30.46 -1.19
N VAL A 370 -8.58 -29.60 -0.87
CA VAL A 370 -8.31 -28.24 -0.36
C VAL A 370 -7.77 -28.32 1.08
N PRO A 371 -6.73 -27.53 1.44
CA PRO A 371 -6.21 -27.43 2.81
C PRO A 371 -7.26 -27.11 3.88
N ASP A 372 -7.00 -27.52 5.11
CA ASP A 372 -7.90 -27.30 6.25
C ASP A 372 -8.01 -25.82 6.59
N SER A 373 -6.91 -25.07 6.48
CA SER A 373 -6.86 -23.60 6.61
C SER A 373 -7.82 -22.88 5.65
N ALA A 374 -7.78 -23.23 4.36
CA ALA A 374 -8.63 -22.64 3.32
C ALA A 374 -10.11 -22.99 3.52
N LYS A 375 -10.42 -24.25 3.84
CA LYS A 375 -11.79 -24.67 4.20
C LYS A 375 -12.30 -23.92 5.44
N ALA A 376 -11.47 -23.74 6.47
CA ALA A 376 -11.83 -23.01 7.67
C ALA A 376 -12.10 -21.52 7.40
N MET A 377 -11.29 -20.87 6.57
CA MET A 377 -11.51 -19.50 6.12
C MET A 377 -12.87 -19.35 5.42
N TRP A 378 -13.21 -20.22 4.45
CA TRP A 378 -14.47 -20.14 3.72
C TRP A 378 -15.70 -20.55 4.55
N ALA A 379 -15.55 -21.49 5.50
CA ALA A 379 -16.61 -21.81 6.45
C ALA A 379 -16.88 -20.63 7.41
N ASN A 380 -15.83 -19.98 7.91
CA ASN A 380 -15.97 -18.77 8.71
C ASN A 380 -16.57 -17.60 7.91
N ALA A 381 -16.19 -17.43 6.64
CA ALA A 381 -16.79 -16.43 5.76
C ALA A 381 -18.29 -16.68 5.52
N HIS A 382 -18.73 -17.94 5.47
CA HIS A 382 -20.16 -18.29 5.43
C HIS A 382 -20.85 -17.93 6.76
N LEU A 383 -20.24 -18.25 7.90
CA LEU A 383 -20.76 -17.91 9.22
C LEU A 383 -20.92 -16.40 9.44
N MET A 384 -19.91 -15.60 9.11
CA MET A 384 -19.97 -14.12 9.21
C MET A 384 -21.10 -13.54 8.35
N HIS A 385 -21.28 -14.08 7.13
CA HIS A 385 -22.38 -13.69 6.24
C HIS A 385 -23.76 -14.01 6.84
N LEU A 386 -23.94 -15.21 7.41
CA LEU A 386 -25.18 -15.59 8.10
C LEU A 386 -25.48 -14.63 9.27
N GLN A 387 -24.48 -14.32 10.10
CA GLN A 387 -24.62 -13.40 11.25
C GLN A 387 -25.02 -11.99 10.83
N ALA A 388 -24.49 -11.48 9.71
CA ALA A 388 -24.87 -10.20 9.15
C ALA A 388 -26.32 -10.18 8.60
N GLU A 389 -26.82 -11.29 8.05
CA GLU A 389 -28.19 -11.35 7.50
C GLU A 389 -29.28 -11.56 8.56
N LYS A 390 -29.02 -12.36 9.61
CA LYS A 390 -30.05 -12.89 10.52
C LYS A 390 -29.87 -12.50 11.99
N GLY A 391 -28.76 -11.86 12.34
CA GLY A 391 -28.40 -11.56 13.74
C GLY A 391 -27.73 -12.75 14.44
N ALA A 392 -26.94 -12.48 15.48
CA ALA A 392 -26.06 -13.49 16.08
C ALA A 392 -26.75 -14.57 16.93
N ASP A 393 -28.00 -14.36 17.36
CA ASP A 393 -28.65 -15.19 18.39
C ASP A 393 -29.16 -16.55 17.87
N ASP A 394 -29.57 -16.64 16.60
CA ASP A 394 -30.21 -17.82 15.99
C ASP A 394 -29.25 -18.66 15.11
N ILE A 395 -27.92 -18.49 15.25
CA ILE A 395 -26.91 -19.03 14.33
C ILE A 395 -25.84 -19.84 15.08
N PRO A 396 -25.32 -20.96 14.52
CA PRO A 396 -24.20 -21.68 15.11
C PRO A 396 -23.01 -20.77 15.42
N LYS A 397 -22.43 -20.88 16.62
CA LYS A 397 -21.26 -20.06 17.01
C LYS A 397 -19.96 -20.44 16.29
N THR A 398 -19.94 -21.60 15.67
CA THR A 398 -18.83 -22.19 14.92
C THR A 398 -19.40 -22.99 13.76
N MET A 399 -18.60 -23.19 12.72
CA MET A 399 -18.98 -23.93 11.52
C MET A 399 -17.92 -24.99 11.22
N ASP A 400 -18.32 -26.23 10.93
CA ASP A 400 -17.37 -27.34 10.72
C ASP A 400 -16.72 -27.21 9.32
N PRO A 401 -15.40 -26.99 9.23
CA PRO A 401 -14.71 -26.82 7.95
C PRO A 401 -14.71 -28.08 7.09
N ASN A 402 -15.07 -29.25 7.61
CA ASN A 402 -15.15 -30.50 6.87
C ASN A 402 -16.56 -30.86 6.41
N VAL A 403 -17.57 -30.10 6.84
CA VAL A 403 -18.98 -30.27 6.43
C VAL A 403 -19.44 -29.12 5.55
N GLY A 404 -18.95 -27.90 5.80
CA GLY A 404 -19.38 -26.70 5.06
C GLY A 404 -20.82 -26.29 5.40
N PRO A 405 -21.50 -25.53 4.51
CA PRO A 405 -20.99 -24.99 3.25
C PRO A 405 -19.81 -24.01 3.38
N TRP A 406 -19.09 -23.82 2.27
CA TRP A 406 -17.92 -22.95 2.16
C TRP A 406 -18.26 -21.73 1.30
N ARG A 407 -18.08 -20.51 1.82
CA ARG A 407 -18.25 -19.26 1.04
C ARG A 407 -16.90 -18.75 0.57
N ILE A 408 -16.61 -18.91 -0.72
CA ILE A 408 -15.52 -18.21 -1.40
C ILE A 408 -15.93 -16.75 -1.58
N THR A 409 -15.05 -15.83 -1.21
CA THR A 409 -15.18 -14.36 -1.32
C THR A 409 -14.13 -13.77 -2.28
N GLY A 410 -14.28 -12.49 -2.67
CA GLY A 410 -13.44 -11.84 -3.71
C GLY A 410 -12.08 -11.28 -3.24
N ASP A 411 -11.81 -11.32 -1.93
CA ASP A 411 -10.56 -10.88 -1.30
C ASP A 411 -9.35 -11.75 -1.69
N MET A 412 -8.15 -11.25 -1.38
CA MET A 412 -6.91 -11.90 -1.83
C MET A 412 -6.63 -13.25 -1.16
N PRO A 413 -6.76 -13.43 0.17
CA PRO A 413 -6.64 -14.75 0.80
C PRO A 413 -7.57 -15.80 0.18
N SER A 414 -8.87 -15.48 0.04
CA SER A 414 -9.84 -16.38 -0.59
C SER A 414 -9.51 -16.70 -2.05
N TYR A 415 -9.16 -15.68 -2.85
CA TYR A 415 -8.76 -15.85 -4.25
C TYR A 415 -7.53 -16.77 -4.39
N ILE A 416 -6.48 -16.53 -3.61
CA ILE A 416 -5.24 -17.33 -3.65
C ILE A 416 -5.54 -18.78 -3.30
N ALA A 417 -6.33 -19.02 -2.25
CA ALA A 417 -6.69 -20.38 -1.83
C ALA A 417 -7.43 -21.16 -2.93
N VAL A 418 -8.33 -20.51 -3.69
CA VAL A 418 -8.95 -21.14 -4.87
C VAL A 418 -7.91 -21.44 -5.95
N MET A 419 -7.11 -20.44 -6.33
CA MET A 419 -6.21 -20.57 -7.48
C MET A 419 -5.04 -21.53 -7.25
N SER A 420 -4.59 -21.74 -6.01
CA SER A 420 -3.45 -22.61 -5.67
C SER A 420 -3.85 -24.04 -5.31
N HIS A 421 -5.08 -24.27 -4.81
CA HIS A 421 -5.44 -25.55 -4.17
C HIS A 421 -6.76 -26.19 -4.61
N LEU A 422 -7.71 -25.45 -5.18
CA LEU A 422 -9.05 -26.00 -5.47
C LEU A 422 -9.02 -26.82 -6.77
N PRO A 423 -9.27 -28.16 -6.75
CA PRO A 423 -9.02 -28.99 -7.93
C PRO A 423 -10.05 -28.84 -9.06
N ASP A 424 -11.31 -28.49 -8.75
CA ASP A 424 -12.32 -28.22 -9.79
C ASP A 424 -11.92 -27.01 -10.66
N ARG A 425 -11.68 -27.31 -11.93
CA ARG A 425 -11.22 -26.35 -12.94
C ARG A 425 -12.26 -25.28 -13.26
N ASN A 426 -13.55 -25.60 -13.19
CA ASN A 426 -14.65 -24.68 -13.52
C ASN A 426 -14.82 -23.62 -12.41
N VAL A 427 -14.66 -24.02 -11.15
CA VAL A 427 -14.64 -23.10 -10.01
C VAL A 427 -13.42 -22.18 -10.07
N ARG A 428 -12.21 -22.71 -10.35
CA ARG A 428 -11.02 -21.87 -10.60
C ARG A 428 -11.27 -20.89 -11.74
N GLN A 429 -11.81 -21.35 -12.88
CA GLN A 429 -12.15 -20.47 -14.02
C GLN A 429 -13.15 -19.39 -13.60
N LYS A 430 -14.24 -19.73 -12.90
CA LYS A 430 -15.27 -18.77 -12.48
C LYS A 430 -14.72 -17.68 -11.55
N VAL A 431 -13.93 -18.07 -10.54
CA VAL A 431 -13.31 -17.14 -9.59
C VAL A 431 -12.24 -16.29 -10.29
N TYR A 432 -11.46 -16.88 -11.19
CA TYR A 432 -10.50 -16.18 -12.03
C TYR A 432 -11.15 -15.10 -12.91
N MET A 433 -12.19 -15.47 -13.67
CA MET A 433 -12.90 -14.55 -14.57
C MET A 433 -13.50 -13.35 -13.83
N HIS A 434 -14.08 -13.55 -12.64
CA HIS A 434 -14.53 -12.43 -11.80
C HIS A 434 -13.36 -11.51 -11.41
N LYS A 435 -12.21 -12.06 -10.99
CA LYS A 435 -11.10 -11.25 -10.48
C LYS A 435 -10.51 -10.33 -11.54
N ILE A 436 -10.43 -10.79 -12.79
CA ILE A 436 -9.92 -10.00 -13.92
C ILE A 436 -10.94 -8.98 -14.44
N GLN A 437 -12.22 -9.15 -14.11
CA GLN A 437 -13.35 -8.29 -14.50
C GLN A 437 -13.85 -7.40 -13.36
N THR A 438 -13.19 -7.39 -12.20
CA THR A 438 -13.56 -6.58 -11.03
C THR A 438 -13.62 -5.10 -11.41
N ALA A 439 -14.76 -4.45 -11.16
CA ALA A 439 -15.04 -3.05 -11.49
C ALA A 439 -14.91 -2.69 -12.99
N SER A 440 -15.17 -3.66 -13.89
CA SER A 440 -15.18 -3.45 -15.35
C SER A 440 -16.57 -3.15 -15.92
N GLU A 441 -16.70 -3.07 -17.25
CA GLU A 441 -18.00 -2.89 -17.93
C GLU A 441 -19.00 -4.04 -17.72
N VAL A 442 -18.55 -5.17 -17.14
CA VAL A 442 -19.40 -6.30 -16.74
C VAL A 442 -20.40 -5.92 -15.64
N ASN A 443 -20.06 -4.96 -14.77
CA ASN A 443 -21.02 -4.27 -13.91
C ASN A 443 -21.08 -2.77 -14.26
N PRO A 444 -22.07 -2.33 -15.06
CA PRO A 444 -22.21 -0.92 -15.43
C PRO A 444 -22.31 0.07 -14.26
N GLU A 445 -22.77 -0.36 -13.07
CA GLU A 445 -22.86 0.51 -11.88
C GLU A 445 -21.51 0.72 -11.16
N LYS A 446 -20.52 -0.15 -11.44
CA LYS A 446 -19.18 -0.15 -10.80
C LYS A 446 -18.04 -0.09 -11.82
N ASN A 447 -18.36 0.34 -13.04
CA ASN A 447 -17.43 0.35 -14.17
C ASN A 447 -16.40 1.50 -14.08
N ASN A 448 -15.13 1.14 -13.89
CA ASN A 448 -13.99 2.05 -13.83
C ASN A 448 -13.38 2.42 -15.20
N VAL A 449 -13.81 1.80 -16.31
CA VAL A 449 -13.25 2.10 -17.66
C VAL A 449 -13.38 3.59 -18.04
N PRO A 450 -14.52 4.28 -17.85
CA PRO A 450 -14.61 5.72 -18.12
C PRO A 450 -13.67 6.55 -17.23
N ALA A 451 -13.52 6.16 -15.96
CA ALA A 451 -12.64 6.85 -15.02
C ALA A 451 -11.16 6.72 -15.41
N ILE A 452 -10.73 5.57 -15.95
CA ILE A 452 -9.35 5.39 -16.47
C ILE A 452 -9.07 6.38 -17.60
N TYR A 453 -9.94 6.46 -18.61
CA TYR A 453 -9.76 7.38 -19.73
C TYR A 453 -9.73 8.85 -19.26
N GLU A 454 -10.65 9.24 -18.37
CA GLU A 454 -10.68 10.60 -17.83
C GLU A 454 -9.44 10.93 -16.99
N ILE A 455 -8.98 10.01 -16.12
CA ILE A 455 -7.73 10.15 -15.35
C ILE A 455 -6.53 10.33 -16.28
N LEU A 456 -6.43 9.55 -17.36
CA LEU A 456 -5.33 9.65 -18.33
C LEU A 456 -5.36 10.98 -19.10
N GLN A 457 -6.54 11.41 -19.58
CA GLN A 457 -6.71 12.70 -20.26
C GLN A 457 -6.35 13.88 -19.35
N LEU A 458 -6.87 13.91 -18.11
CA LEU A 458 -6.62 14.95 -17.12
C LEU A 458 -5.15 15.01 -16.68
N LYS A 459 -4.50 13.86 -16.49
CA LYS A 459 -3.06 13.78 -16.16
C LYS A 459 -2.19 14.31 -17.29
N GLN A 460 -2.51 14.03 -18.56
CA GLN A 460 -1.79 14.57 -19.71
C GLN A 460 -2.00 16.09 -19.87
N GLU A 461 -3.23 16.57 -19.67
CA GLU A 461 -3.55 18.01 -19.67
C GLU A 461 -2.73 18.75 -18.59
N MET A 462 -2.77 18.25 -17.35
CA MET A 462 -2.02 18.78 -16.21
C MET A 462 -0.51 18.84 -16.45
N ALA A 463 0.09 17.80 -17.04
CA ALA A 463 1.50 17.77 -17.40
C ALA A 463 1.84 18.83 -18.46
N THR A 464 1.00 18.95 -19.49
CA THR A 464 1.16 19.93 -20.58
C THR A 464 1.11 21.36 -20.04
N MET A 465 0.20 21.65 -19.10
CA MET A 465 0.07 22.98 -18.45
C MET A 465 1.29 23.34 -17.61
N LEU A 466 1.98 22.35 -17.03
CA LEU A 466 3.23 22.54 -16.28
C LEU A 466 4.49 22.53 -17.17
N GLY A 467 4.33 22.45 -18.49
CA GLY A 467 5.45 22.44 -19.45
C GLY A 467 6.14 21.09 -19.65
N PHE A 468 5.58 20.00 -19.15
CA PHE A 468 6.08 18.64 -19.38
C PHE A 468 5.45 18.02 -20.63
N GLU A 469 6.21 17.21 -21.36
CA GLU A 469 5.72 16.49 -22.55
C GLU A 469 4.60 15.50 -22.21
N ASN A 470 4.70 14.82 -21.07
CA ASN A 470 3.76 13.80 -20.63
C ASN A 470 3.74 13.65 -19.10
N TYR A 471 2.75 12.92 -18.58
CA TYR A 471 2.59 12.72 -17.14
C TYR A 471 3.74 11.94 -16.50
N ALA A 472 4.39 11.03 -17.22
CA ALA A 472 5.55 10.32 -16.70
C ALA A 472 6.73 11.27 -16.43
N ALA A 473 7.03 12.20 -17.35
CA ALA A 473 8.04 13.22 -17.14
C ALA A 473 7.72 14.13 -15.93
N LEU A 474 6.45 14.51 -15.74
CA LEU A 474 5.99 15.22 -14.55
C LEU A 474 6.19 14.39 -13.27
N SER A 475 5.83 13.11 -13.31
CA SER A 475 5.90 12.20 -12.16
C SER A 475 7.34 11.83 -11.78
N LEU A 476 8.29 11.87 -12.71
CA LEU A 476 9.72 11.62 -12.48
C LEU A 476 10.45 12.83 -11.87
N ALA A 477 9.93 14.06 -12.01
CA ALA A 477 10.55 15.26 -11.46
C ALA A 477 10.71 15.24 -9.92
N SER A 478 9.94 14.40 -9.22
CA SER A 478 10.01 14.14 -7.78
C SER A 478 10.52 12.73 -7.41
N LYS A 479 11.26 12.07 -8.32
CA LYS A 479 11.84 10.72 -8.15
C LYS A 479 13.35 10.70 -8.43
N MET A 480 14.01 9.58 -8.18
CA MET A 480 15.43 9.35 -8.45
C MET A 480 15.72 9.02 -9.92
N ALA A 481 14.83 8.25 -10.56
CA ALA A 481 15.04 7.81 -11.94
C ALA A 481 15.03 9.02 -12.90
N PRO A 482 16.11 9.26 -13.67
CA PRO A 482 16.29 10.54 -14.35
C PRO A 482 15.43 10.71 -15.61
N SER A 483 14.90 9.63 -16.18
CA SER A 483 14.00 9.68 -17.34
C SER A 483 13.21 8.38 -17.55
N VAL A 484 12.23 8.42 -18.46
CA VAL A 484 11.42 7.25 -18.88
C VAL A 484 12.31 6.18 -19.54
N GLU A 485 13.36 6.59 -20.23
CA GLU A 485 14.36 5.72 -20.85
C GLU A 485 15.14 4.96 -19.78
N ALA A 486 15.63 5.63 -18.73
CA ALA A 486 16.37 4.97 -17.64
C ALA A 486 15.52 3.90 -16.92
N VAL A 487 14.22 4.17 -16.70
CA VAL A 487 13.27 3.18 -16.19
C VAL A 487 13.12 2.00 -17.16
N THR A 488 13.00 2.28 -18.46
CA THR A 488 12.88 1.25 -19.51
C THR A 488 14.16 0.42 -19.65
N GLU A 489 15.35 1.02 -19.52
CA GLU A 489 16.65 0.36 -19.61
C GLU A 489 16.86 -0.63 -18.45
N LEU A 490 16.57 -0.24 -17.20
CA LEU A 490 16.60 -1.17 -16.07
C LEU A 490 15.57 -2.30 -16.25
N THR A 491 14.37 -1.96 -16.71
CA THR A 491 13.29 -2.93 -16.94
C THR A 491 13.68 -3.96 -18.00
N ASP A 492 14.30 -3.53 -19.10
CA ASP A 492 14.77 -4.41 -20.18
C ASP A 492 16.00 -5.24 -19.78
N LEU A 493 16.90 -4.70 -18.94
CA LEU A 493 18.05 -5.43 -18.37
C LEU A 493 17.58 -6.64 -17.57
N ILE A 494 16.59 -6.46 -16.68
CA ILE A 494 16.04 -7.56 -15.88
C ILE A 494 15.19 -8.49 -16.77
N ALA A 495 14.40 -7.94 -17.71
CA ALA A 495 13.58 -8.73 -18.63
C ALA A 495 14.41 -9.69 -19.50
N ALA A 496 15.61 -9.28 -19.93
CA ALA A 496 16.53 -10.12 -20.70
C ALA A 496 16.95 -11.41 -19.96
N LYS A 497 16.87 -11.42 -18.63
CA LYS A 497 17.13 -12.59 -17.76
C LYS A 497 15.85 -13.31 -17.35
N ALA A 498 14.81 -12.56 -16.99
CA ALA A 498 13.54 -13.11 -16.52
C ALA A 498 12.78 -13.86 -17.62
N ILE A 499 12.77 -13.36 -18.87
CA ILE A 499 11.97 -13.93 -19.97
C ILE A 499 12.40 -15.37 -20.34
N PRO A 500 13.71 -15.69 -20.49
CA PRO A 500 14.15 -17.07 -20.71
C PRO A 500 13.76 -18.03 -19.59
N ALA A 501 13.97 -17.62 -18.33
CA ALA A 501 13.58 -18.42 -17.16
C ALA A 501 12.06 -18.66 -17.13
N ALA A 502 11.27 -17.62 -17.38
CA ALA A 502 9.81 -17.69 -17.32
C ALA A 502 9.19 -18.68 -18.33
N LYS A 503 9.83 -18.84 -19.50
CA LYS A 503 9.41 -19.82 -20.50
C LYS A 503 9.71 -21.25 -20.03
N ALA A 504 10.92 -21.49 -19.51
CA ALA A 504 11.30 -22.80 -18.98
C ALA A 504 10.43 -23.20 -17.76
N GLU A 505 10.10 -22.26 -16.89
CA GLU A 505 9.19 -22.46 -15.75
C GLU A 505 7.78 -22.85 -16.22
N LEU A 506 7.19 -22.13 -17.19
CA LEU A 506 5.88 -22.49 -17.73
C LEU A 506 5.90 -23.81 -18.52
N GLU A 507 6.99 -24.12 -19.23
CA GLU A 507 7.18 -25.41 -19.90
C GLU A 507 7.24 -26.57 -18.89
N GLU A 508 7.91 -26.41 -17.75
CA GLU A 508 7.95 -27.39 -16.65
C GLU A 508 6.56 -27.60 -16.03
N ILE A 509 5.86 -26.51 -15.67
CA ILE A 509 4.50 -26.55 -15.13
C ILE A 509 3.53 -27.22 -16.11
N THR A 510 3.63 -26.88 -17.40
CA THR A 510 2.79 -27.44 -18.48
C THR A 510 3.07 -28.93 -18.70
N ALA A 511 4.32 -29.36 -18.65
CA ALA A 511 4.69 -30.77 -18.75
C ALA A 511 4.16 -31.58 -17.56
N PHE A 512 4.35 -31.08 -16.34
CA PHE A 512 3.86 -31.71 -15.11
C PHE A 512 2.34 -31.83 -15.09
N ALA A 513 1.61 -30.79 -15.51
CA ALA A 513 0.16 -30.81 -15.62
C ALA A 513 -0.34 -31.88 -16.62
N LYS A 514 0.31 -32.02 -17.79
CA LYS A 514 -0.04 -33.07 -18.77
C LYS A 514 0.25 -34.48 -18.27
N GLU A 515 1.26 -34.66 -17.41
CA GLU A 515 1.57 -35.95 -16.80
C GLU A 515 0.59 -36.31 -15.66
N LYS A 516 0.29 -35.37 -14.76
CA LYS A 516 -0.44 -35.64 -13.52
C LYS A 516 -1.94 -35.36 -13.59
N GLY A 517 -2.40 -34.53 -14.51
CA GLY A 517 -3.80 -34.07 -14.59
C GLY A 517 -4.79 -35.04 -15.24
N GLY A 518 -4.33 -36.18 -15.75
CA GLY A 518 -5.20 -37.14 -16.46
C GLY A 518 -5.80 -36.54 -17.74
N GLU A 519 -6.96 -37.06 -18.16
CA GLU A 519 -7.54 -36.72 -19.48
C GLU A 519 -7.97 -35.25 -19.66
N GLU A 520 -8.17 -34.49 -18.58
CA GLU A 520 -8.49 -33.05 -18.66
C GLU A 520 -7.30 -32.24 -19.20
N TYR A 521 -6.08 -32.52 -18.73
CA TYR A 521 -4.88 -31.74 -19.09
C TYR A 521 -4.00 -32.42 -20.14
N ALA A 522 -3.97 -33.76 -20.20
CA ALA A 522 -3.13 -34.51 -21.14
C ALA A 522 -3.42 -34.23 -22.63
N LYS A 523 -4.60 -33.67 -22.94
CA LYS A 523 -5.04 -33.29 -24.30
C LYS A 523 -4.93 -31.79 -24.59
N LEU A 524 -4.57 -30.97 -23.60
CA LEU A 524 -4.38 -29.53 -23.81
C LEU A 524 -3.05 -29.26 -24.52
N ASP A 525 -3.03 -28.35 -25.49
CA ASP A 525 -1.77 -27.87 -26.09
C ASP A 525 -1.00 -26.97 -25.11
N LYS A 526 -1.72 -26.10 -24.41
CA LYS A 526 -1.26 -25.07 -23.48
C LYS A 526 -2.11 -25.13 -22.19
N LEU A 527 -1.58 -24.68 -21.06
CA LEU A 527 -2.43 -24.42 -19.89
C LEU A 527 -3.20 -23.10 -20.07
N GLU A 528 -4.39 -23.02 -19.51
CA GLU A 528 -5.19 -21.78 -19.48
C GLU A 528 -4.89 -20.98 -18.19
N PRO A 529 -5.20 -19.66 -18.18
CA PRO A 529 -5.03 -18.75 -17.04
C PRO A 529 -5.19 -19.34 -15.64
N TRP A 530 -6.32 -20.01 -15.44
CA TRP A 530 -6.80 -20.52 -14.16
C TRP A 530 -6.20 -21.87 -13.76
N ASP A 531 -5.36 -22.46 -14.61
CA ASP A 531 -4.69 -23.74 -14.35
C ASP A 531 -3.26 -23.57 -13.84
N ILE A 532 -2.58 -22.50 -14.24
CA ILE A 532 -1.13 -22.40 -14.08
C ILE A 532 -0.73 -22.12 -12.62
N THR A 533 -1.50 -21.37 -11.84
CA THR A 533 -1.26 -21.21 -10.39
C THR A 533 -1.39 -22.55 -9.65
N TYR A 534 -2.46 -23.29 -9.93
CA TYR A 534 -2.75 -24.60 -9.33
C TYR A 534 -1.64 -25.61 -9.65
N TRP A 535 -1.28 -25.73 -10.94
CA TRP A 535 -0.22 -26.65 -11.35
C TRP A 535 1.18 -26.20 -10.94
N SER A 536 1.42 -24.89 -10.82
CA SER A 536 2.66 -24.39 -10.21
C SER A 536 2.76 -24.83 -8.75
N GLU A 537 1.67 -24.76 -7.98
CA GLU A 537 1.69 -25.23 -6.59
C GLU A 537 1.83 -26.76 -6.50
N ARG A 538 1.10 -27.54 -7.32
CA ARG A 538 1.26 -29.01 -7.35
C ARG A 538 2.69 -29.44 -7.74
N LEU A 539 3.32 -28.71 -8.66
CA LEU A 539 4.72 -28.94 -9.03
C LEU A 539 5.68 -28.52 -7.90
N LYS A 540 5.45 -27.39 -7.21
CA LYS A 540 6.25 -26.96 -6.04
C LYS A 540 6.24 -28.04 -4.96
N GLU A 541 5.06 -28.50 -4.57
CA GLU A 541 4.87 -29.58 -3.59
C GLU A 541 5.64 -30.85 -4.00
N SER A 542 5.49 -31.28 -5.26
CA SER A 542 6.15 -32.50 -5.77
C SER A 542 7.66 -32.35 -5.97
N LYS A 543 8.18 -31.13 -6.19
CA LYS A 543 9.59 -30.84 -6.47
C LYS A 543 10.41 -30.64 -5.20
N PHE A 544 9.78 -30.13 -4.14
CA PHE A 544 10.43 -29.83 -2.86
C PHE A 544 9.95 -30.70 -1.68
N ASP A 545 9.00 -31.61 -1.89
CA ASP A 545 8.48 -32.55 -0.86
C ASP A 545 7.90 -31.77 0.35
N LEU A 546 7.22 -30.64 0.10
CA LEU A 546 6.71 -29.74 1.14
C LEU A 546 5.50 -28.92 0.65
N THR A 547 4.40 -28.99 1.40
CA THR A 547 3.21 -28.16 1.24
C THR A 547 3.27 -26.89 2.12
N GLU A 548 2.51 -25.87 1.77
CA GLU A 548 2.35 -24.69 2.64
C GLU A 548 1.71 -25.05 4.00
N GLU A 549 0.70 -25.93 4.00
CA GLU A 549 -0.08 -26.33 5.17
C GLU A 549 0.79 -27.01 6.25
N GLU A 550 1.82 -27.75 5.86
CA GLU A 550 2.81 -28.32 6.79
C GLU A 550 3.65 -27.25 7.53
N THR A 551 3.79 -26.06 6.95
CA THR A 551 4.62 -24.98 7.50
C THR A 551 3.84 -23.99 8.36
N ARG A 552 2.55 -23.72 8.04
CA ARG A 552 1.67 -22.81 8.80
C ARG A 552 1.70 -23.01 10.32
N PRO A 553 1.70 -24.25 10.87
CA PRO A 553 1.81 -24.47 12.31
C PRO A 553 3.06 -23.88 13.00
N TYR A 554 4.12 -23.57 12.26
CA TYR A 554 5.35 -22.96 12.80
C TYR A 554 5.34 -21.43 12.76
N PHE A 555 4.35 -20.82 12.08
CA PHE A 555 4.27 -19.38 11.83
C PHE A 555 3.03 -18.76 12.50
N ALA A 556 2.86 -19.03 13.80
CA ALA A 556 1.84 -18.36 14.59
C ALA A 556 2.23 -16.88 14.80
N LEU A 557 1.34 -15.94 14.47
CA LEU A 557 1.62 -14.50 14.51
C LEU A 557 2.34 -14.00 15.79
N PRO A 558 1.98 -14.42 17.03
CA PRO A 558 2.70 -14.01 18.23
C PRO A 558 4.19 -14.37 18.21
N ALA A 559 4.53 -15.59 17.78
CA ALA A 559 5.92 -16.04 17.70
C ALA A 559 6.68 -15.32 16.58
N VAL A 560 6.01 -15.03 15.45
CA VAL A 560 6.57 -14.25 14.34
C VAL A 560 6.94 -12.83 14.80
N LEU A 561 6.06 -12.19 15.59
CA LEU A 561 6.35 -10.89 16.21
C LEU A 561 7.54 -10.98 17.17
N ASP A 562 7.58 -11.97 18.08
CA ASP A 562 8.71 -12.16 19.01
C ASP A 562 10.06 -12.28 18.27
N GLY A 563 10.10 -13.04 17.17
CA GLY A 563 11.31 -13.18 16.35
C GLY A 563 11.68 -11.92 15.56
N MET A 564 10.68 -11.21 15.02
CA MET A 564 10.87 -9.94 14.31
C MET A 564 11.39 -8.83 15.25
N PHE A 565 10.93 -8.81 16.50
CA PHE A 565 11.41 -7.90 17.54
C PHE A 565 12.82 -8.28 18.01
N SER A 566 13.09 -9.58 18.20
CA SER A 566 14.44 -10.09 18.50
C SER A 566 15.46 -9.75 17.41
N LEU A 567 15.05 -9.76 16.14
CA LEU A 567 15.87 -9.31 15.01
C LEU A 567 16.28 -7.85 15.15
N VAL A 568 15.33 -6.93 15.36
CA VAL A 568 15.65 -5.49 15.41
C VAL A 568 16.36 -5.08 16.69
N GLU A 569 16.22 -5.83 17.78
CA GLU A 569 17.13 -5.72 18.93
C GLU A 569 18.56 -6.10 18.51
N ARG A 570 18.74 -7.23 17.81
CA ARG A 570 20.05 -7.69 17.33
C ARG A 570 20.72 -6.74 16.33
N ILE A 571 20.02 -6.31 15.28
CA ILE A 571 20.64 -5.54 14.17
C ILE A 571 20.52 -4.02 14.29
N PHE A 572 19.53 -3.50 15.04
CA PHE A 572 19.30 -2.05 15.19
C PHE A 572 19.38 -1.56 16.65
N ASN A 573 19.58 -2.43 17.64
CA ASN A 573 19.66 -2.05 19.06
C ASN A 573 18.42 -1.28 19.55
N ILE A 574 17.24 -1.78 19.18
CA ILE A 574 15.93 -1.29 19.66
C ILE A 574 15.14 -2.43 20.29
N GLN A 575 14.46 -2.15 21.40
CA GLN A 575 13.54 -3.08 22.04
C GLN A 575 12.10 -2.69 21.71
N VAL A 576 11.26 -3.69 21.41
CA VAL A 576 9.83 -3.51 21.15
C VAL A 576 9.04 -4.19 22.26
N THR A 577 8.09 -3.48 22.86
CA THR A 577 7.26 -3.98 23.95
C THR A 577 5.78 -3.77 23.65
N ALA A 578 4.95 -4.76 23.97
CA ALA A 578 3.50 -4.64 23.86
C ALA A 578 2.97 -3.64 24.89
N ALA A 579 2.08 -2.76 24.45
CA ALA A 579 1.46 -1.68 25.21
C ALA A 579 -0.07 -1.65 25.00
N ASP A 580 -0.65 -2.83 24.75
CA ASP A 580 -2.09 -2.98 24.50
C ASP A 580 -2.92 -2.45 25.67
N GLY A 581 -3.93 -1.62 25.37
CA GLY A 581 -4.75 -0.95 26.37
C GLY A 581 -4.16 0.34 26.97
N GLU A 582 -2.94 0.75 26.61
CA GLU A 582 -2.43 2.11 26.95
C GLU A 582 -3.01 3.21 26.05
N THR A 583 -3.58 2.85 24.91
CA THR A 583 -4.23 3.77 23.95
C THR A 583 -5.54 3.19 23.43
N GLU A 584 -6.36 4.02 22.82
CA GLU A 584 -7.59 3.61 22.14
C GLU A 584 -7.26 3.01 20.76
N VAL A 585 -8.13 2.12 20.26
CA VAL A 585 -8.03 1.43 18.96
C VAL A 585 -9.38 1.41 18.25
N TRP A 586 -9.38 1.17 16.93
CA TRP A 586 -10.59 1.13 16.10
C TRP A 586 -11.26 -0.27 16.03
N ASN A 587 -10.55 -1.32 16.42
CA ASN A 587 -11.01 -2.71 16.37
C ASN A 587 -10.23 -3.58 17.39
N ASP A 588 -10.87 -4.62 17.95
CA ASP A 588 -10.29 -5.44 19.04
C ASP A 588 -9.08 -6.30 18.63
N ASP A 589 -8.89 -6.57 17.32
CA ASP A 589 -7.70 -7.29 16.82
C ASP A 589 -6.45 -6.38 16.74
N VAL A 590 -6.59 -5.07 16.95
CA VAL A 590 -5.51 -4.10 16.80
C VAL A 590 -4.57 -4.16 18.01
N ARG A 591 -3.29 -4.42 17.73
CA ARG A 591 -2.23 -4.44 18.73
C ARG A 591 -1.50 -3.10 18.79
N PHE A 592 -1.01 -2.71 19.97
CA PHE A 592 -0.21 -1.49 20.14
C PHE A 592 1.14 -1.77 20.82
N PHE A 593 2.19 -1.11 20.34
CA PHE A 593 3.56 -1.34 20.76
C PHE A 593 4.33 -0.04 21.03
N LYS A 594 5.31 -0.12 21.92
CA LYS A 594 6.34 0.90 22.17
C LYS A 594 7.70 0.42 21.70
N VAL A 595 8.47 1.35 21.14
CA VAL A 595 9.85 1.13 20.69
C VAL A 595 10.79 1.98 21.53
N THR A 596 11.73 1.33 22.22
CA THR A 596 12.75 1.96 23.05
C THR A 596 14.14 1.70 22.49
N ASP A 597 15.02 2.70 22.51
CA ASP A 597 16.44 2.47 22.22
C ASP A 597 17.09 1.64 23.34
N ALA A 598 17.68 0.50 23.00
CA ALA A 598 18.09 -0.50 23.99
C ALA A 598 19.33 -0.09 24.81
N ALA A 599 20.12 0.87 24.34
CA ALA A 599 21.30 1.36 25.05
C ALA A 599 20.96 2.46 26.08
N SER A 600 19.95 3.27 25.79
CA SER A 600 19.54 4.42 26.62
C SER A 600 18.26 4.21 27.42
N GLY A 601 17.43 3.23 27.05
CA GLY A 601 16.08 3.03 27.59
C GLY A 601 15.07 4.12 27.18
N LYS A 602 15.44 5.03 26.26
CA LYS A 602 14.57 6.12 25.81
C LYS A 602 13.45 5.56 24.93
N HIS A 603 12.19 5.93 25.21
CA HIS A 603 11.07 5.75 24.27
C HIS A 603 11.28 6.66 23.05
N ILE A 604 11.39 6.05 21.87
CA ILE A 604 11.70 6.76 20.61
C ILE A 604 10.53 6.75 19.62
N ALA A 605 9.72 5.70 19.63
CA ALA A 605 8.57 5.57 18.74
C ALA A 605 7.50 4.59 19.27
N SER A 606 6.38 4.51 18.58
CA SER A 606 5.32 3.52 18.82
C SER A 606 4.68 3.09 17.50
N PHE A 607 3.92 1.99 17.51
CA PHE A 607 3.10 1.62 16.34
C PHE A 607 1.86 0.82 16.72
N TYR A 608 0.85 0.94 15.87
CA TYR A 608 -0.32 0.07 15.83
C TYR A 608 -0.13 -1.03 14.78
N LEU A 609 -0.75 -2.20 14.99
CA LEU A 609 -0.81 -3.30 14.02
C LEU A 609 -2.25 -3.80 13.88
N ASP A 610 -2.84 -3.69 12.69
CA ASP A 610 -4.13 -4.32 12.32
C ASP A 610 -3.85 -5.45 11.30
N PRO A 611 -3.63 -6.70 11.78
CA PRO A 611 -2.96 -7.74 10.99
C PRO A 611 -3.87 -8.53 10.03
N TYR A 612 -5.17 -8.65 10.32
CA TYR A 612 -6.04 -9.65 9.67
C TYR A 612 -6.87 -9.08 8.52
N SER A 613 -7.31 -9.95 7.61
CA SER A 613 -8.28 -9.54 6.58
C SER A 613 -9.70 -9.42 7.13
N ARG A 614 -10.36 -8.30 6.80
CA ARG A 614 -11.70 -7.95 7.27
C ARG A 614 -12.50 -7.30 6.13
N PRO A 615 -12.80 -8.03 5.04
CA PRO A 615 -13.27 -7.44 3.77
C PRO A 615 -14.63 -6.71 3.85
N ALA A 616 -15.36 -6.83 4.96
CA ALA A 616 -16.59 -6.09 5.21
C ALA A 616 -16.37 -4.56 5.34
N ASP A 617 -15.23 -4.12 5.86
CA ASP A 617 -14.92 -2.71 6.13
C ASP A 617 -13.46 -2.29 5.81
N LYS A 618 -12.51 -3.23 5.77
CA LYS A 618 -11.09 -2.97 5.51
C LYS A 618 -10.74 -3.12 4.02
N ARG A 619 -9.92 -2.22 3.47
CA ARG A 619 -9.37 -2.35 2.11
C ARG A 619 -8.37 -3.51 2.04
N GLY A 620 -8.31 -4.18 0.88
CA GLY A 620 -7.35 -5.26 0.63
C GLY A 620 -5.90 -4.77 0.44
N GLY A 621 -4.95 -5.71 0.51
CA GLY A 621 -3.51 -5.44 0.42
C GLY A 621 -2.84 -5.38 1.79
N ALA A 622 -1.65 -4.81 1.83
CA ALA A 622 -0.95 -4.41 3.05
C ALA A 622 -0.35 -3.02 2.83
N TRP A 623 -0.17 -2.25 3.92
CA TRP A 623 0.46 -0.92 3.89
C TRP A 623 0.86 -0.45 5.29
N MET A 624 1.91 0.38 5.32
CA MET A 624 2.25 1.28 6.41
C MET A 624 1.61 2.66 6.16
N ASP A 625 1.26 3.38 7.23
CA ASP A 625 0.76 4.75 7.18
C ASP A 625 1.17 5.54 8.44
N VAL A 626 1.15 6.87 8.37
CA VAL A 626 1.61 7.76 9.46
C VAL A 626 0.47 8.05 10.44
N CYS A 627 0.66 7.68 11.71
CA CYS A 627 -0.23 8.11 12.79
C CYS A 627 0.21 9.47 13.34
N ILE A 628 1.48 9.59 13.70
CA ILE A 628 2.13 10.84 14.15
C ILE A 628 3.49 10.94 13.46
N GLY A 629 3.71 12.04 12.74
CA GLY A 629 5.04 12.41 12.21
C GLY A 629 5.90 13.06 13.29
N LYS A 630 7.22 12.85 13.22
CA LYS A 630 8.17 13.52 14.11
C LYS A 630 8.41 14.96 13.64
N SER A 631 8.35 15.91 14.56
CA SER A 631 8.47 17.34 14.27
C SER A 631 8.86 18.15 15.52
N SER A 632 9.89 18.98 15.39
CA SER A 632 10.20 20.02 16.39
C SER A 632 9.23 21.21 16.32
N ALA A 633 8.60 21.47 15.17
CA ALA A 633 7.72 22.63 14.99
C ALA A 633 6.43 22.52 15.81
N VAL A 634 5.92 21.30 15.99
CA VAL A 634 4.69 20.98 16.75
C VAL A 634 4.95 20.12 18.00
N ASN A 635 6.20 20.06 18.48
CA ASN A 635 6.61 19.34 19.70
C ASN A 635 6.26 17.84 19.70
N ARG A 636 6.51 17.16 18.57
CA ARG A 636 6.32 15.71 18.38
C ARG A 636 7.66 15.00 18.23
N ASP A 637 8.33 14.70 19.34
CA ASP A 637 9.63 13.99 19.34
C ASP A 637 9.53 12.47 19.14
N VAL A 638 8.32 11.89 19.27
CA VAL A 638 8.04 10.45 19.19
C VAL A 638 7.18 10.18 17.97
N ALA A 639 7.71 9.44 17.00
CA ALA A 639 6.99 9.04 15.80
C ALA A 639 6.03 7.88 16.09
N VAL A 640 4.87 7.84 15.42
CA VAL A 640 3.92 6.72 15.50
C VAL A 640 3.47 6.27 14.12
N ALA A 641 3.52 4.96 13.88
CA ALA A 641 3.09 4.32 12.63
C ALA A 641 1.78 3.52 12.81
N TYR A 642 1.02 3.38 11.73
CA TYR A 642 0.05 2.31 11.53
C TYR A 642 0.69 1.25 10.63
N LEU A 643 0.65 -0.02 11.03
CA LEU A 643 1.02 -1.17 10.19
C LEU A 643 -0.23 -1.99 9.90
N THR A 644 -0.54 -2.22 8.63
CA THR A 644 -1.79 -2.87 8.23
C THR A 644 -1.54 -4.01 7.26
N CYS A 645 -1.99 -5.21 7.62
CA CYS A 645 -1.95 -6.38 6.75
C CYS A 645 -3.36 -6.95 6.52
N ASN A 646 -3.53 -7.81 5.52
CA ASN A 646 -4.74 -8.61 5.31
C ASN A 646 -4.42 -10.11 5.45
N GLY A 647 -3.78 -10.48 6.57
CA GLY A 647 -3.42 -11.87 6.85
C GLY A 647 -4.60 -12.75 7.28
N SER A 648 -4.36 -14.05 7.26
CA SER A 648 -5.29 -15.11 7.67
C SER A 648 -5.74 -14.90 9.13
N PRO A 649 -7.04 -14.67 9.41
CA PRO A 649 -7.53 -14.46 10.77
C PRO A 649 -7.41 -15.74 11.64
N PRO A 650 -7.45 -15.62 12.97
CA PRO A 650 -7.56 -16.78 13.87
C PRO A 650 -8.82 -17.61 13.62
N VAL A 651 -8.77 -18.90 13.96
CA VAL A 651 -9.88 -19.86 13.74
C VAL A 651 -10.23 -20.55 15.05
N GLY A 652 -11.32 -20.09 15.69
CA GLY A 652 -11.68 -20.50 17.05
C GLY A 652 -10.54 -20.17 18.02
N ASP A 653 -10.17 -21.14 18.87
CA ASP A 653 -9.05 -21.00 19.81
C ASP A 653 -7.66 -21.13 19.14
N THR A 654 -7.58 -21.25 17.82
CA THR A 654 -6.32 -21.33 17.06
C THR A 654 -5.82 -19.92 16.72
N PRO A 655 -4.56 -19.55 17.06
CA PRO A 655 -4.00 -18.26 16.65
C PRO A 655 -3.93 -18.15 15.12
N SER A 656 -3.75 -16.94 14.59
CA SER A 656 -3.43 -16.75 13.17
C SER A 656 -2.17 -17.56 12.79
N LEU A 657 -2.35 -18.55 11.92
CA LEU A 657 -1.29 -19.42 11.39
C LEU A 657 -0.94 -19.00 9.97
N MET A 658 0.15 -18.25 9.87
CA MET A 658 0.54 -17.52 8.67
C MET A 658 1.16 -18.46 7.63
N THR A 659 0.90 -18.18 6.36
CA THR A 659 1.79 -18.56 5.26
C THR A 659 3.16 -17.92 5.44
N PHE A 660 4.16 -18.48 4.80
CA PHE A 660 5.46 -17.82 4.70
C PHE A 660 5.36 -16.44 4.04
N ARG A 661 4.52 -16.29 3.00
CA ARG A 661 4.32 -15.02 2.27
C ARG A 661 3.66 -13.93 3.15
N GLU A 662 2.81 -14.31 4.10
CA GLU A 662 2.28 -13.37 5.10
C GLU A 662 3.36 -12.94 6.10
N VAL A 663 4.32 -13.81 6.45
CA VAL A 663 5.48 -13.43 7.29
C VAL A 663 6.38 -12.43 6.57
N GLU A 664 6.72 -12.69 5.30
CA GLU A 664 7.42 -11.72 4.44
C GLU A 664 6.66 -10.38 4.37
N THR A 665 5.33 -10.41 4.21
CA THR A 665 4.51 -9.19 4.13
C THR A 665 4.49 -8.42 5.44
N LEU A 666 4.49 -9.09 6.61
CA LEU A 666 4.59 -8.42 7.90
C LEU A 666 5.96 -7.74 8.11
N PHE A 667 7.04 -8.41 7.70
CA PHE A 667 8.40 -7.83 7.73
C PHE A 667 8.52 -6.64 6.76
N HIS A 668 7.89 -6.72 5.58
CA HIS A 668 7.80 -5.63 4.60
C HIS A 668 7.19 -4.35 5.21
N GLU A 669 5.98 -4.43 5.78
CA GLU A 669 5.36 -3.25 6.42
C GLU A 669 6.17 -2.75 7.62
N PHE A 670 6.77 -3.66 8.39
CA PHE A 670 7.63 -3.27 9.51
C PHE A 670 8.89 -2.52 9.03
N GLY A 671 9.41 -2.78 7.83
CA GLY A 671 10.52 -2.02 7.24
C GLY A 671 10.18 -0.56 6.96
N HIS A 672 9.01 -0.27 6.35
CA HIS A 672 8.51 1.12 6.26
C HIS A 672 8.30 1.72 7.65
N GLY A 673 7.73 0.94 8.58
CA GLY A 673 7.56 1.31 9.98
C GLY A 673 8.87 1.74 10.63
N LEU A 674 9.96 0.99 10.43
CA LEU A 674 11.28 1.29 10.97
C LEU A 674 11.88 2.58 10.40
N GLN A 675 11.69 2.87 9.11
CA GLN A 675 12.16 4.14 8.53
C GLN A 675 11.39 5.35 9.10
N HIS A 676 10.09 5.19 9.36
CA HIS A 676 9.31 6.23 10.05
C HIS A 676 9.71 6.39 11.53
N MET A 677 9.84 5.28 12.24
CA MET A 677 10.03 5.23 13.69
C MET A 677 11.44 5.60 14.16
N LEU A 678 12.48 5.29 13.37
CA LEU A 678 13.88 5.51 13.78
C LEU A 678 14.48 6.81 13.24
N THR A 679 13.65 7.69 12.66
CA THR A 679 14.11 8.92 12.01
C THR A 679 14.72 9.92 13.00
N GLU A 680 15.90 10.43 12.66
CA GLU A 680 16.61 11.46 13.43
C GLU A 680 16.28 12.89 12.94
N ALA A 681 15.70 13.03 11.74
CA ALA A 681 15.14 14.30 11.25
C ALA A 681 14.12 14.89 12.23
N THR A 682 14.03 16.22 12.25
CA THR A 682 13.17 17.02 13.16
C THR A 682 12.30 18.04 12.42
N VAL A 683 12.52 18.28 11.12
CA VAL A 683 11.61 19.02 10.24
C VAL A 683 10.60 18.03 9.63
N GLY A 684 9.30 18.22 9.85
CA GLY A 684 8.28 17.21 9.51
C GLY A 684 8.19 16.88 8.02
N ASP A 685 8.38 17.87 7.15
CA ASP A 685 8.38 17.72 5.68
C ASP A 685 9.42 16.71 5.14
N VAL A 686 10.42 16.36 5.96
CA VAL A 686 11.53 15.44 5.63
C VAL A 686 11.75 14.34 6.69
N ALA A 687 10.84 14.22 7.67
CA ALA A 687 10.95 13.24 8.75
C ALA A 687 10.29 11.90 8.41
N GLY A 688 10.92 10.81 8.86
CA GLY A 688 10.43 9.46 8.60
C GLY A 688 10.51 9.12 7.12
N ILE A 689 9.37 8.79 6.53
CA ILE A 689 9.23 8.56 5.08
C ILE A 689 8.94 9.85 4.28
N ASN A 690 8.71 10.99 4.94
CA ASN A 690 8.41 12.25 4.25
C ASN A 690 9.63 12.78 3.49
N GLY A 691 9.40 13.38 2.33
CA GLY A 691 10.45 14.01 1.51
C GLY A 691 11.45 13.05 0.85
N VAL A 692 11.24 11.73 1.00
CA VAL A 692 11.98 10.66 0.30
C VAL A 692 11.41 10.49 -1.10
N GLU A 693 12.28 10.47 -2.13
CA GLU A 693 11.88 10.15 -3.51
C GLU A 693 11.19 8.77 -3.61
N TRP A 694 10.07 8.70 -4.33
CA TRP A 694 9.12 7.56 -4.28
C TRP A 694 9.68 6.22 -4.80
N ASP A 695 10.77 6.23 -5.55
CA ASP A 695 11.51 5.05 -6.00
C ASP A 695 12.61 4.59 -5.02
N ALA A 696 12.68 5.19 -3.82
CA ALA A 696 13.47 4.71 -2.68
C ALA A 696 12.64 4.29 -1.45
N VAL A 697 11.35 4.63 -1.32
CA VAL A 697 10.57 4.34 -0.10
C VAL A 697 10.39 2.84 0.19
N GLU A 698 10.52 2.02 -0.86
CA GLU A 698 10.45 0.55 -0.81
C GLU A 698 11.80 -0.11 -0.41
N LEU A 699 12.90 0.65 -0.31
CA LEU A 699 14.21 0.10 0.10
C LEU A 699 14.15 -0.58 1.48
N PRO A 700 13.60 0.03 2.55
CA PRO A 700 13.61 -0.58 3.88
C PRO A 700 12.61 -1.72 4.05
N SER A 701 11.46 -1.66 3.38
CA SER A 701 10.42 -2.71 3.42
C SER A 701 10.94 -4.00 2.79
N GLN A 702 11.41 -3.91 1.55
CA GLN A 702 12.01 -5.02 0.81
C GLN A 702 13.32 -5.53 1.45
N PHE A 703 14.10 -4.65 2.09
CA PHE A 703 15.27 -5.07 2.87
C PHE A 703 14.85 -5.95 4.06
N MET A 704 13.78 -5.62 4.77
CA MET A 704 13.35 -6.42 5.93
C MET A 704 12.87 -7.82 5.55
N GLU A 705 12.23 -8.00 4.37
CA GLU A 705 11.89 -9.33 3.85
C GLU A 705 13.11 -10.26 3.85
N ASN A 706 14.31 -9.75 3.54
CA ASN A 706 15.52 -10.56 3.41
C ASN A 706 15.86 -11.42 4.64
N TRP A 707 15.49 -10.94 5.83
CA TRP A 707 15.75 -11.60 7.11
C TRP A 707 14.79 -12.76 7.42
N CYS A 708 13.70 -12.92 6.68
CA CYS A 708 12.78 -14.06 6.84
C CYS A 708 13.44 -15.43 6.57
N TYR A 709 14.66 -15.48 6.03
CA TYR A 709 15.45 -16.71 5.84
C TYR A 709 16.87 -16.60 6.43
N ASP A 710 17.15 -15.55 7.21
CA ASP A 710 18.33 -15.53 8.07
C ASP A 710 18.13 -16.57 9.18
N LYS A 711 19.04 -17.55 9.27
CA LYS A 711 18.81 -18.74 10.10
C LYS A 711 18.63 -18.42 11.60
N PRO A 712 19.45 -17.56 12.26
CA PRO A 712 19.18 -17.06 13.60
C PRO A 712 17.78 -16.45 13.76
N THR A 713 17.36 -15.61 12.81
CA THR A 713 16.04 -14.95 12.83
C THR A 713 14.89 -15.95 12.72
N VAL A 714 14.94 -16.89 11.78
CA VAL A 714 13.89 -17.89 11.57
C VAL A 714 13.74 -18.80 12.78
N TYR A 715 14.84 -19.33 13.32
CA TYR A 715 14.76 -20.16 14.54
C TYR A 715 14.34 -19.36 15.79
N GLY A 716 14.36 -18.03 15.73
CA GLY A 716 13.72 -17.14 16.68
C GLY A 716 12.19 -17.29 16.73
N PHE A 717 11.51 -17.44 15.59
CA PHE A 717 10.04 -17.51 15.52
C PHE A 717 9.44 -18.86 15.11
N ALA A 718 10.11 -19.63 14.25
CA ALA A 718 9.56 -20.81 13.58
C ALA A 718 9.39 -22.00 14.53
N LYS A 719 8.31 -21.99 15.31
CA LYS A 719 8.04 -22.92 16.44
C LYS A 719 6.60 -23.41 16.36
N HIS A 720 6.42 -24.72 16.44
CA HIS A 720 5.11 -25.36 16.29
C HIS A 720 4.15 -24.94 17.41
N TYR A 721 3.06 -24.23 17.07
CA TYR A 721 2.20 -23.51 18.01
C TYR A 721 1.61 -24.36 19.16
N LYS A 722 1.51 -25.68 19.00
CA LYS A 722 1.00 -26.63 20.01
C LYS A 722 2.07 -27.30 20.86
N THR A 723 3.33 -27.37 20.41
CA THR A 723 4.40 -28.13 21.10
C THR A 723 5.62 -27.29 21.47
N GLY A 724 5.78 -26.09 20.89
CA GLY A 724 6.94 -25.23 21.06
C GLY A 724 8.20 -25.74 20.35
N GLU A 725 8.13 -26.87 19.63
CA GLU A 725 9.25 -27.47 18.93
C GLU A 725 9.67 -26.60 17.73
N PRO A 726 10.98 -26.37 17.51
CA PRO A 726 11.45 -25.57 16.38
C PRO A 726 11.20 -26.29 15.05
N MET A 727 11.10 -25.51 13.97
CA MET A 727 11.02 -26.04 12.61
C MET A 727 12.17 -27.00 12.33
N PRO A 728 11.91 -28.21 11.79
CA PRO A 728 12.97 -29.14 11.42
C PRO A 728 13.90 -28.54 10.36
N GLU A 729 15.22 -28.70 10.51
CA GLU A 729 16.23 -28.21 9.56
C GLU A 729 15.95 -28.61 8.10
N LYS A 730 15.45 -29.84 7.87
CA LYS A 730 15.07 -30.31 6.54
C LYS A 730 13.87 -29.54 5.95
N MET A 731 12.94 -29.07 6.78
CA MET A 731 11.81 -28.24 6.37
C MET A 731 12.26 -26.81 6.07
N PHE A 732 13.12 -26.23 6.92
CA PHE A 732 13.71 -24.92 6.68
C PHE A 732 14.55 -24.89 5.40
N GLN A 733 15.42 -25.89 5.17
CA GLN A 733 16.20 -25.98 3.94
C GLN A 733 15.30 -26.08 2.70
N LYS A 734 14.19 -26.84 2.75
CA LYS A 734 13.21 -26.89 1.64
C LYS A 734 12.54 -25.55 1.36
N LEU A 735 12.26 -24.74 2.38
CA LEU A 735 11.79 -23.36 2.20
C LEU A 735 12.87 -22.50 1.51
N CYS A 736 14.15 -22.65 1.88
CA CYS A 736 15.26 -22.02 1.17
C CYS A 736 15.47 -22.55 -0.27
N ASP A 737 15.12 -23.81 -0.55
CA ASP A 737 15.24 -24.43 -1.88
C ASP A 737 14.08 -24.01 -2.81
N GLN A 738 12.87 -23.82 -2.27
CA GLN A 738 11.68 -23.29 -3.00
C GLN A 738 11.88 -21.86 -3.55
N LYS A 739 12.98 -21.20 -3.19
CA LYS A 739 13.08 -19.75 -3.07
C LYS A 739 13.52 -19.03 -4.36
N THR A 740 13.61 -19.77 -5.48
CA THR A 740 13.67 -19.27 -6.87
C THR A 740 12.70 -19.99 -7.82
N TYR A 741 11.75 -20.76 -7.29
CA TYR A 741 10.77 -21.51 -8.07
C TYR A 741 9.66 -20.64 -8.71
N GLY A 742 9.84 -20.23 -9.98
CA GLY A 742 8.93 -19.30 -10.67
C GLY A 742 9.41 -17.84 -10.68
N ALA A 743 10.70 -17.59 -10.43
CA ALA A 743 11.28 -16.26 -10.30
C ALA A 743 11.36 -15.51 -11.63
N GLY A 744 11.52 -16.23 -12.74
CA GLY A 744 11.41 -15.65 -14.08
C GLY A 744 10.00 -15.12 -14.34
N MET A 745 9.00 -15.97 -14.16
CA MET A 745 7.58 -15.66 -14.31
C MET A 745 7.17 -14.47 -13.42
N MET A 746 7.46 -14.53 -12.12
CA MET A 746 7.16 -13.43 -11.19
C MET A 746 7.84 -12.12 -11.56
N SER A 747 9.11 -12.16 -11.98
CA SER A 747 9.83 -10.95 -12.43
C SER A 747 9.21 -10.37 -13.70
N CYS A 748 8.89 -11.20 -14.70
CA CYS A 748 8.20 -10.78 -15.93
C CYS A 748 6.89 -10.03 -15.65
N ARG A 749 6.11 -10.50 -14.68
CA ARG A 749 4.83 -9.90 -14.29
C ARG A 749 4.99 -8.53 -13.62
N GLN A 750 5.99 -8.35 -12.76
CA GLN A 750 6.26 -7.04 -12.14
C GLN A 750 6.83 -6.03 -13.15
N LEU A 751 7.73 -6.47 -14.04
CA LEU A 751 8.27 -5.64 -15.13
C LEU A 751 7.17 -5.21 -16.11
N TYR A 752 6.22 -6.09 -16.41
CA TYR A 752 5.03 -5.79 -17.20
C TYR A 752 4.17 -4.68 -16.58
N PHE A 753 3.83 -4.78 -15.29
CA PHE A 753 3.05 -3.75 -14.60
C PHE A 753 3.79 -2.40 -14.57
N GLY A 754 5.10 -2.41 -14.27
CA GLY A 754 5.94 -1.21 -14.27
C GLY A 754 5.99 -0.53 -15.64
N GLN A 755 6.25 -1.27 -16.72
CA GLN A 755 6.29 -0.68 -18.06
C GLN A 755 4.90 -0.27 -18.57
N LEU A 756 3.83 -0.98 -18.22
CA LEU A 756 2.48 -0.61 -18.67
C LEU A 756 2.03 0.73 -18.07
N ASP A 757 2.25 0.92 -16.77
CA ASP A 757 2.06 2.21 -16.08
C ASP A 757 2.85 3.34 -16.78
N MET A 758 4.14 3.11 -17.04
CA MET A 758 4.98 4.09 -17.75
C MET A 758 4.50 4.36 -19.18
N GLU A 759 4.09 3.35 -19.95
CA GLU A 759 3.62 3.51 -21.35
C GLU A 759 2.29 4.28 -21.42
N LEU A 760 1.33 3.97 -20.53
CA LEU A 760 0.05 4.67 -20.40
C LEU A 760 0.22 6.15 -20.02
N HIS A 761 1.31 6.49 -19.32
CA HIS A 761 1.59 7.85 -18.87
C HIS A 761 2.68 8.61 -19.65
N SER A 762 3.32 7.98 -20.64
CA SER A 762 4.39 8.61 -21.46
C SER A 762 4.12 8.66 -22.96
N LYS A 763 3.65 7.56 -23.57
CA LYS A 763 3.56 7.39 -25.04
C LYS A 763 2.14 7.25 -25.54
N TYR A 764 1.21 6.84 -24.67
CA TYR A 764 -0.20 6.71 -25.02
C TYR A 764 -0.85 8.09 -25.22
N ASP A 765 -1.63 8.26 -26.29
CA ASP A 765 -2.51 9.42 -26.49
C ASP A 765 -3.89 9.06 -25.91
N PRO A 766 -4.34 9.65 -24.79
CA PRO A 766 -5.64 9.31 -24.20
C PRO A 766 -6.86 9.74 -25.04
N LYS A 767 -6.63 10.44 -26.16
CA LYS A 767 -7.64 10.77 -27.18
C LYS A 767 -7.51 9.89 -28.43
N SER A 768 -6.65 8.87 -28.46
CA SER A 768 -6.58 7.93 -29.58
C SER A 768 -7.79 7.02 -29.64
N ALA A 769 -8.29 6.55 -28.50
CA ALA A 769 -9.48 5.69 -28.42
C ALA A 769 -10.79 6.37 -28.87
N GLU A 770 -10.82 7.70 -28.98
CA GLU A 770 -11.94 8.46 -29.56
C GLU A 770 -11.98 8.41 -31.10
N LYS A 771 -10.90 7.95 -31.74
CA LYS A 771 -10.69 7.94 -33.19
C LYS A 771 -10.96 6.54 -33.73
N GLU A 772 -11.61 6.44 -34.89
CA GLU A 772 -11.84 5.15 -35.56
C GLU A 772 -10.49 4.45 -35.85
N GLY A 773 -10.27 3.28 -35.23
CA GLY A 773 -9.02 2.52 -35.37
C GLY A 773 -7.83 3.03 -34.54
N GLY A 774 -8.02 3.95 -33.59
CA GLY A 774 -6.96 4.37 -32.66
C GLY A 774 -6.65 3.34 -31.55
N GLU A 775 -5.46 3.44 -30.96
CA GLU A 775 -5.02 2.53 -29.87
C GLU A 775 -5.90 2.71 -28.61
N THR A 776 -6.39 1.61 -28.04
CA THR A 776 -7.07 1.61 -26.73
C THR A 776 -6.10 1.24 -25.60
N ILE A 777 -6.47 1.52 -24.34
CA ILE A 777 -5.69 1.06 -23.17
C ILE A 777 -5.49 -0.47 -23.18
N TRP A 778 -6.43 -1.23 -23.75
CA TRP A 778 -6.35 -2.68 -23.89
C TRP A 778 -5.33 -3.12 -24.94
N ASP A 779 -5.07 -2.29 -25.96
CA ASP A 779 -4.09 -2.56 -26.99
C ASP A 779 -2.68 -2.19 -26.51
N VAL A 780 -2.53 -1.12 -25.73
CA VAL A 780 -1.30 -0.87 -24.93
C VAL A 780 -1.02 -2.06 -24.02
N GLN A 781 -2.01 -2.54 -23.26
CA GLN A 781 -1.90 -3.71 -22.39
C GLN A 781 -1.43 -4.97 -23.14
N LYS A 782 -2.01 -5.30 -24.30
CA LYS A 782 -1.56 -6.42 -25.15
C LYS A 782 -0.14 -6.18 -25.69
N ARG A 783 0.15 -4.97 -26.19
CA ARG A 783 1.46 -4.59 -26.75
C ARG A 783 2.58 -4.74 -25.73
N VAL A 784 2.40 -4.21 -24.52
CA VAL A 784 3.39 -4.31 -23.44
C VAL A 784 3.49 -5.74 -22.92
N ALA A 785 2.37 -6.47 -22.78
CA ALA A 785 2.40 -7.89 -22.39
C ALA A 785 3.20 -8.75 -23.38
N SER A 786 3.09 -8.48 -24.68
CA SER A 786 3.84 -9.22 -25.71
C SER A 786 5.36 -9.09 -25.60
N LYS A 787 5.86 -8.02 -24.94
CA LYS A 787 7.29 -7.83 -24.66
C LYS A 787 7.72 -8.53 -23.37
N TYR A 788 6.99 -8.31 -22.26
CA TYR A 788 7.44 -8.73 -20.92
C TYR A 788 6.85 -10.06 -20.43
N ILE A 789 5.67 -10.45 -20.90
CA ILE A 789 5.03 -11.74 -20.59
C ILE A 789 4.85 -12.58 -21.87
N PRO A 790 5.91 -12.89 -22.64
CA PRO A 790 5.82 -13.66 -23.88
C PRO A 790 5.49 -15.15 -23.66
N HIS A 791 5.36 -15.59 -22.40
CA HIS A 791 4.82 -16.88 -21.99
C HIS A 791 3.33 -16.79 -21.61
N SER A 792 2.75 -15.59 -21.48
CA SER A 792 1.33 -15.43 -21.16
C SER A 792 0.69 -14.13 -21.67
N MET A 793 -0.11 -14.24 -22.74
CA MET A 793 -0.76 -13.12 -23.44
C MET A 793 -2.22 -12.90 -22.96
N PRO A 794 -2.57 -11.74 -22.36
CA PRO A 794 -3.90 -11.41 -21.84
C PRO A 794 -5.09 -11.88 -22.70
N LEU A 795 -6.13 -12.42 -22.03
CA LEU A 795 -7.38 -12.76 -22.71
C LEU A 795 -8.12 -11.49 -23.21
N PRO A 796 -8.96 -11.60 -24.26
CA PRO A 796 -9.83 -10.49 -24.70
C PRO A 796 -10.72 -9.90 -23.60
N GLU A 797 -11.07 -10.72 -22.61
CA GLU A 797 -11.90 -10.39 -21.44
C GLU A 797 -11.13 -9.77 -20.26
N ASP A 798 -9.80 -9.66 -20.34
CA ASP A 798 -8.97 -9.08 -19.28
C ASP A 798 -9.26 -7.58 -19.09
N ARG A 799 -9.56 -7.18 -17.86
CA ARG A 799 -9.84 -5.79 -17.45
C ARG A 799 -9.07 -5.39 -16.20
N PHE A 800 -7.95 -6.05 -15.87
CA PHE A 800 -7.28 -5.82 -14.57
C PHE A 800 -6.94 -4.35 -14.26
N LEU A 801 -6.73 -3.50 -15.29
CA LEU A 801 -6.58 -2.04 -15.14
C LEU A 801 -7.73 -1.40 -14.35
N CYS A 802 -8.96 -1.91 -14.45
CA CYS A 802 -10.14 -1.48 -13.68
C CYS A 802 -10.00 -1.69 -12.16
N SER A 803 -9.06 -2.53 -11.74
CA SER A 803 -8.73 -2.80 -10.33
C SER A 803 -7.29 -2.45 -9.95
N PHE A 804 -6.50 -1.85 -10.85
CA PHE A 804 -5.10 -1.48 -10.63
C PHE A 804 -4.98 -0.19 -9.81
N GLN A 805 -5.42 -0.26 -8.55
CA GLN A 805 -5.53 0.86 -7.62
C GLN A 805 -4.23 1.65 -7.44
N HIS A 806 -3.07 1.00 -7.52
CA HIS A 806 -1.75 1.63 -7.42
C HIS A 806 -1.58 2.89 -8.29
N ILE A 807 -2.11 2.90 -9.53
CA ILE A 807 -1.86 3.96 -10.52
C ILE A 807 -3.09 4.85 -10.79
N PHE A 808 -4.29 4.38 -10.43
CA PHE A 808 -5.56 5.11 -10.62
C PHE A 808 -6.20 5.62 -9.32
N ALA A 809 -5.79 5.10 -8.16
CA ALA A 809 -6.29 5.48 -6.83
C ALA A 809 -5.20 5.48 -5.74
N GLY A 810 -3.92 5.58 -6.14
CA GLY A 810 -2.75 5.50 -5.26
C GLY A 810 -1.56 6.30 -5.80
N GLY A 811 -0.44 6.27 -5.08
CA GLY A 811 0.73 7.13 -5.35
C GLY A 811 1.64 6.70 -6.52
N TYR A 812 1.42 5.54 -7.13
CA TYR A 812 2.37 4.90 -8.04
C TYR A 812 2.13 5.22 -9.52
N ALA A 813 1.40 6.27 -9.86
CA ALA A 813 1.14 6.65 -11.25
C ALA A 813 2.41 7.17 -11.95
N ALA A 814 2.85 6.51 -13.02
CA ALA A 814 4.21 6.63 -13.57
C ALA A 814 5.26 6.48 -12.44
N GLY A 815 5.16 5.34 -11.76
CA GLY A 815 5.79 5.06 -10.48
C GLY A 815 5.67 3.61 -10.03
N TYR A 816 4.93 2.72 -10.69
CA TYR A 816 4.87 1.30 -10.29
C TYR A 816 6.23 0.60 -10.48
N TYR A 817 7.08 1.13 -11.36
CA TYR A 817 8.48 0.69 -11.50
C TYR A 817 9.29 0.81 -10.19
N SER A 818 8.86 1.68 -9.25
CA SER A 818 9.52 1.92 -7.95
C SER A 818 9.80 0.63 -7.19
N TYR A 819 8.87 -0.34 -7.23
CA TYR A 819 9.06 -1.65 -6.60
C TYR A 819 10.33 -2.35 -7.11
N LYS A 820 10.56 -2.42 -8.43
CA LYS A 820 11.75 -3.08 -9.01
C LYS A 820 13.00 -2.20 -8.96
N TRP A 821 12.84 -0.88 -8.91
CA TRP A 821 13.96 0.07 -8.75
C TRP A 821 14.56 0.01 -7.34
N ALA A 822 13.71 0.06 -6.32
CA ALA A 822 14.11 -0.13 -4.93
C ALA A 822 14.56 -1.56 -4.65
N GLU A 823 14.04 -2.58 -5.34
CA GLU A 823 14.45 -3.98 -5.14
C GLU A 823 15.92 -4.21 -5.55
N VAL A 824 16.41 -3.46 -6.54
CA VAL A 824 17.84 -3.39 -6.86
C VAL A 824 18.63 -2.80 -5.69
N MET A 825 18.11 -1.76 -5.04
CA MET A 825 18.75 -1.13 -3.88
C MET A 825 18.68 -2.03 -2.64
N SER A 826 17.57 -2.70 -2.35
CA SER A 826 17.37 -3.50 -1.14
C SER A 826 18.11 -4.83 -1.19
N ALA A 827 18.11 -5.52 -2.34
CA ALA A 827 18.94 -6.69 -2.57
C ALA A 827 20.44 -6.37 -2.41
N ASP A 828 20.89 -5.23 -2.97
CA ASP A 828 22.29 -4.81 -2.87
C ASP A 828 22.65 -4.22 -1.49
N ALA A 829 21.67 -3.70 -0.75
CA ALA A 829 21.85 -3.33 0.65
C ALA A 829 22.01 -4.59 1.54
N PHE A 830 21.19 -5.62 1.31
CA PHE A 830 21.35 -6.92 1.99
C PHE A 830 22.68 -7.60 1.60
N ALA A 831 23.14 -7.44 0.36
CA ALA A 831 24.44 -7.94 -0.07
C ALA A 831 25.64 -7.36 0.72
N ALA A 832 25.50 -6.20 1.39
CA ALA A 832 26.54 -5.72 2.31
C ALA A 832 26.65 -6.58 3.59
N PHE A 833 25.56 -7.21 4.03
CA PHE A 833 25.56 -8.20 5.11
C PHE A 833 26.11 -9.55 4.63
N GLU A 834 25.79 -9.96 3.39
CA GLU A 834 26.40 -11.14 2.74
C GLU A 834 27.93 -10.99 2.62
N GLU A 835 28.41 -9.81 2.19
CA GLU A 835 29.84 -9.48 2.03
C GLU A 835 30.59 -9.39 3.37
N ALA A 836 29.91 -8.99 4.45
CA ALA A 836 30.46 -9.03 5.80
C ALA A 836 30.59 -10.48 6.34
N GLY A 837 29.60 -11.31 6.01
CA GLY A 837 29.39 -12.66 6.54
C GLY A 837 28.26 -12.68 7.57
N LEU A 838 27.13 -13.30 7.23
CA LEU A 838 25.93 -13.38 8.08
C LEU A 838 26.17 -14.17 9.38
N ASP A 839 27.18 -15.04 9.38
CA ASP A 839 27.66 -15.82 10.52
C ASP A 839 28.71 -15.08 11.39
N ASP A 840 29.05 -13.83 11.07
CA ASP A 840 29.87 -12.93 11.88
C ASP A 840 29.01 -11.86 12.56
N GLU A 841 28.39 -12.23 13.69
CA GLU A 841 27.41 -11.41 14.42
C GLU A 841 27.91 -9.99 14.79
N GLU A 842 29.20 -9.81 15.04
CA GLU A 842 29.74 -8.47 15.37
C GLU A 842 29.81 -7.57 14.12
N LYS A 843 30.11 -8.13 12.95
CA LYS A 843 29.97 -7.38 11.69
C LYS A 843 28.51 -7.18 11.30
N VAL A 844 27.65 -8.17 11.49
CA VAL A 844 26.20 -8.03 11.22
C VAL A 844 25.61 -6.88 12.03
N LYS A 845 25.94 -6.77 13.33
CA LYS A 845 25.61 -5.61 14.17
C LYS A 845 26.21 -4.31 13.65
N GLN A 846 27.46 -4.31 13.20
CA GLN A 846 28.10 -3.10 12.69
C GLN A 846 27.47 -2.61 11.37
N VAL A 847 27.13 -3.50 10.44
CA VAL A 847 26.42 -3.12 9.19
C VAL A 847 24.98 -2.71 9.51
N GLY A 848 24.29 -3.43 10.41
CA GLY A 848 22.94 -3.07 10.90
C GLY A 848 22.90 -1.70 11.56
N LYS A 849 23.89 -1.40 12.41
CA LYS A 849 24.11 -0.06 12.98
C LYS A 849 24.28 0.99 11.88
N THR A 850 25.15 0.76 10.89
CA THR A 850 25.34 1.73 9.79
C THR A 850 24.07 1.90 8.94
N PHE A 851 23.25 0.86 8.78
CA PHE A 851 21.93 0.94 8.13
C PHE A 851 20.93 1.79 8.95
N ARG A 852 20.88 1.61 10.28
CA ARG A 852 20.11 2.47 11.20
C ARG A 852 20.58 3.93 11.11
N GLU A 853 21.89 4.17 11.16
CA GLU A 853 22.51 5.50 11.12
C GLU A 853 22.48 6.18 9.73
N THR A 854 21.91 5.54 8.70
CA THR A 854 21.77 6.12 7.35
C THR A 854 20.37 5.96 6.76
N VAL A 855 19.98 4.74 6.38
CA VAL A 855 18.74 4.43 5.63
C VAL A 855 17.49 4.69 6.47
N LEU A 856 17.56 4.45 7.78
CA LEU A 856 16.42 4.61 8.70
C LEU A 856 16.41 5.96 9.44
N SER A 857 17.56 6.59 9.66
CA SER A 857 17.64 7.86 10.41
C SER A 857 17.40 9.11 9.55
N LEU A 858 17.94 9.17 8.32
CA LEU A 858 18.09 10.45 7.60
C LEU A 858 16.79 10.97 6.95
N GLY A 859 15.79 10.10 6.73
CA GLY A 859 14.52 10.43 6.07
C GLY A 859 14.71 11.10 4.71
N GLY A 860 13.83 12.03 4.35
CA GLY A 860 13.98 12.89 3.17
C GLY A 860 15.06 13.97 3.28
N GLY A 861 15.67 14.10 4.46
CA GLY A 861 16.64 15.15 4.82
C GLY A 861 18.01 15.02 4.16
N VAL A 862 18.23 13.93 3.40
CA VAL A 862 19.37 13.68 2.51
C VAL A 862 18.85 12.95 1.26
N PRO A 863 19.31 13.26 0.04
CA PRO A 863 18.86 12.54 -1.16
C PRO A 863 19.12 11.02 -1.08
N PRO A 864 18.15 10.14 -1.41
CA PRO A 864 18.30 8.68 -1.19
C PRO A 864 19.50 8.04 -1.91
N MET A 865 19.92 8.57 -3.05
CA MET A 865 21.14 8.12 -3.74
C MET A 865 22.42 8.44 -2.94
N GLU A 866 22.43 9.53 -2.16
CA GLU A 866 23.50 9.80 -1.19
C GLU A 866 23.38 8.93 0.05
N VAL A 867 22.17 8.74 0.60
CA VAL A 867 21.94 7.85 1.75
C VAL A 867 22.45 6.43 1.43
N PHE A 868 22.11 5.91 0.26
CA PHE A 868 22.60 4.63 -0.23
C PHE A 868 24.13 4.62 -0.40
N LYS A 869 24.73 5.66 -0.99
CA LYS A 869 26.19 5.76 -1.11
C LYS A 869 26.91 5.84 0.25
N ARG A 870 26.32 6.50 1.25
CA ARG A 870 26.83 6.58 2.64
C ARG A 870 26.78 5.21 3.32
N PHE A 871 25.75 4.41 3.09
CA PHE A 871 25.64 3.04 3.57
C PHE A 871 26.57 2.06 2.83
N ARG A 872 26.46 2.01 1.50
CA ARG A 872 27.04 0.96 0.64
C ARG A 872 28.47 1.23 0.18
N GLY A 873 28.93 2.49 0.26
CA GLY A 873 30.21 2.94 -0.27
C GLY A 873 30.24 3.10 -1.80
N ARG A 874 29.14 2.81 -2.50
CA ARG A 874 29.00 2.92 -3.97
C ARG A 874 27.53 3.04 -4.38
N GLU A 875 27.30 3.27 -5.66
CA GLU A 875 25.97 3.25 -6.28
C GLU A 875 25.43 1.80 -6.41
N PRO A 876 24.10 1.59 -6.47
CA PRO A 876 23.49 0.26 -6.45
C PRO A 876 23.75 -0.53 -7.73
N SER A 877 23.81 -1.86 -7.63
CA SER A 877 23.94 -2.78 -8.77
C SER A 877 22.82 -3.84 -8.80
N PRO A 878 22.21 -4.14 -9.96
CA PRO A 878 21.25 -5.24 -10.10
C PRO A 878 21.87 -6.63 -9.91
N ASP A 879 23.20 -6.76 -9.83
CA ASP A 879 23.88 -8.04 -9.63
C ASP A 879 23.40 -8.79 -8.38
N ALA A 880 23.05 -8.07 -7.30
CA ALA A 880 22.53 -8.70 -6.08
C ALA A 880 21.14 -9.31 -6.35
N LEU A 881 20.21 -8.51 -6.84
CA LEU A 881 18.87 -8.92 -7.27
C LEU A 881 18.91 -10.11 -8.24
N LEU A 882 19.80 -10.08 -9.24
CA LEU A 882 19.91 -11.17 -10.22
C LEU A 882 20.48 -12.46 -9.61
N ARG A 883 21.48 -12.40 -8.71
CA ARG A 883 21.94 -13.59 -7.95
C ARG A 883 20.82 -14.16 -7.09
N HIS A 884 20.16 -13.28 -6.34
CA HIS A 884 19.06 -13.59 -5.44
C HIS A 884 17.91 -14.29 -6.18
N THR A 885 17.37 -13.68 -7.23
CA THR A 885 16.28 -14.28 -8.02
C THR A 885 16.69 -15.46 -8.90
N GLY A 886 17.95 -15.92 -8.87
CA GLY A 886 18.43 -17.04 -9.70
C GLY A 886 18.56 -16.69 -11.20
N LEU A 887 18.65 -15.40 -11.52
CA LEU A 887 18.63 -14.81 -12.87
C LEU A 887 20.01 -14.25 -13.32
N ALA A 888 21.08 -14.55 -12.57
CA ALA A 888 22.46 -14.07 -12.79
C ALA A 888 23.10 -14.45 -14.14
#